data_AF-A0A1W5CWG4-F1
#
_entry.id   AF-A0A1W5CWG4-F1
#
_cell.length_a   1.000
_cell.length_b   1.000
_cell.length_c   1.000
_cell.angle_alpha   90.00
_cell.angle_beta   90.00
_cell.angle_gamma   90.00
#
_symmetry.space_group_name_H-M   'P 1'
#
loop_
_entity.id
_entity.type
_entity.pdbx_description
1 polymer ?
#
loop_
_entity_poly.entity_id
_entity_poly.type
_entity_poly.pdbx_seq_one_letter_code
_entity_poly.pdbx_strand_id
1 'polypeptide(L)'
;MADGIDRKAEERMEFATSKEVTVAPTFEAMHLKENLLRGIYAYGYESPSAVQSRAIVQICKGRDTIAQAQSGTGKTATFSISMLQVIDTAVRETQALVLSPTRELATQIQSVVMALGDYMNVQCHACIGGTNVGEDIRKLDYGQHIVSGTPGRVADMIRRRNLRTRHIKMLVLDEADELLNRGFREQIYDVYRYLPPATQVVVVSATLPYDVLDMTTKFMTDPVRILVKRDELTLEGLKQYFIAVEKEEWKFDTLCDLYDTLTITQAVIFCNTRRKVDWLTDKMREANFTVSSMHGEMPQKERDSIMQDFRQGNSRVLISTDVWARGIDVQQVSLVINYDLPSNRENYIHRIGRSGRFGRKGVAINFVTSEDVRILRDIELYYSTQIDEMPMNGYLRALLAPQSGEQMLVEEKGHSRQGGIATRLSNLIVFSSRNICVYGLTSNPKHDTQKPLSGPVDMFYVLDTSHCHAKVHLLVVEGYDYFAKFKAAAVHAAPVYMNKQATLEKVVRLIKQAGQEGIKLLVFPETFVPGYPYFIECYPPLKQVSALAQYASQSLVVSASSPEIAVLTNACRSSFVAISLGISERVEGGYTLFNSQLHIDTTGAILGVHRKLQPTYVERAVWAQGGGHTLKTWRTEGGYNLGGLCCWEHTMSGARQALIEDMQHVHAAAWPALSTMAGFEAGADAQIEALMKAHALTGQVFVVCASNYVDKTCIEWMAKNLGEQDLVKRGGGWSAVIHPFCVFLAGPHTGEEEKLVTAEIDLKELAAVKVWVDAAGHYKRPEVLKFNFNRGAIWEDDKRIVGSRQSREDVNADAVEKMVERGEASKADISDQNHAP
;
A
#
# COMPACT_ATOMS: atom_id res chain seq x y z
N MET A 1 -6.78 -9.98 1.40
CA MET A 1 -5.71 -10.22 2.40
C MET A 1 -4.84 -11.35 1.87
N ALA A 2 -3.65 -11.57 2.43
CA ALA A 2 -2.68 -12.59 2.01
C ALA A 2 -2.10 -12.41 0.59
N ASP A 3 -0.96 -11.72 0.52
CA ASP A 3 0.05 -11.92 -0.53
C ASP A 3 1.45 -11.59 0.05
N GLY A 4 1.63 -11.89 1.35
CA GLY A 4 2.74 -11.37 2.17
C GLY A 4 3.91 -12.33 2.37
N ILE A 5 3.76 -13.62 2.06
CA ILE A 5 4.85 -14.58 2.24
C ILE A 5 5.87 -14.38 1.12
N ASP A 6 7.05 -13.83 1.42
CA ASP A 6 8.17 -13.83 0.47
C ASP A 6 8.67 -15.26 0.29
N ARG A 7 8.08 -15.95 -0.70
CA ARG A 7 8.42 -17.33 -1.04
C ARG A 7 9.89 -17.48 -1.45
N LYS A 8 10.52 -16.43 -2.01
CA LYS A 8 11.95 -16.45 -2.39
C LYS A 8 12.88 -16.32 -1.18
N ALA A 9 12.40 -15.76 -0.06
CA ALA A 9 13.12 -15.79 1.21
C ALA A 9 12.96 -17.16 1.88
N GLU A 10 11.73 -17.69 1.98
CA GLU A 10 11.48 -19.01 2.58
C GLU A 10 12.15 -20.17 1.84
N GLU A 11 12.27 -20.11 0.51
CA GLU A 11 13.00 -21.10 -0.31
C GLU A 11 14.52 -21.09 -0.07
N ARG A 12 15.09 -19.96 0.42
CA ARG A 12 16.51 -19.83 0.75
C ARG A 12 16.87 -20.31 2.15
N MET A 13 15.90 -20.51 3.03
CA MET A 13 16.16 -20.96 4.41
C MET A 13 16.60 -22.43 4.45
N GLU A 14 17.85 -22.67 4.88
CA GLU A 14 18.40 -24.01 5.09
C GLU A 14 17.99 -24.58 6.45
N PHE A 15 16.92 -25.37 6.43
CA PHE A 15 16.51 -26.16 7.59
C PHE A 15 17.41 -27.39 7.77
N ALA A 16 18.10 -27.46 8.91
CA ALA A 16 18.71 -28.69 9.40
C ALA A 16 17.60 -29.60 9.96
N THR A 17 17.18 -30.59 9.17
CA THR A 17 16.16 -31.57 9.54
C THR A 17 16.73 -32.93 9.95
N SER A 18 16.01 -33.66 10.79
CA SER A 18 16.23 -35.11 10.94
C SER A 18 16.03 -35.81 9.58
N LYS A 19 16.78 -36.90 9.30
CA LYS A 19 16.96 -37.51 7.96
C LYS A 19 15.71 -38.04 7.22
N GLU A 20 14.50 -37.87 7.73
CA GLU A 20 13.26 -38.45 7.20
C GLU A 20 12.07 -37.45 7.12
N VAL A 21 12.34 -36.15 7.19
CA VAL A 21 11.27 -35.12 7.12
C VAL A 21 10.76 -34.93 5.69
N THR A 22 9.61 -35.55 5.38
CA THR A 22 8.83 -35.30 4.17
C THR A 22 8.24 -33.88 4.17
N VAL A 23 8.43 -33.13 3.09
CA VAL A 23 7.85 -31.78 2.89
C VAL A 23 6.50 -31.90 2.17
N ALA A 24 5.43 -31.38 2.78
CA ALA A 24 4.10 -31.30 2.15
C ALA A 24 3.90 -29.90 1.50
N PRO A 25 3.70 -29.82 0.17
CA PRO A 25 3.66 -28.53 -0.54
C PRO A 25 2.35 -27.73 -0.35
N THR A 26 1.25 -28.39 0.00
CA THR A 26 -0.06 -27.76 0.25
C THR A 26 -0.71 -28.33 1.51
N PHE A 27 -1.77 -27.70 2.02
CA PHE A 27 -2.48 -28.22 3.20
C PHE A 27 -3.26 -29.51 2.88
N GLU A 28 -3.76 -29.69 1.65
CA GLU A 28 -4.41 -30.94 1.20
C GLU A 28 -3.41 -32.10 1.17
N ALA A 29 -2.16 -31.84 0.75
CA ALA A 29 -1.08 -32.83 0.73
C ALA A 29 -0.65 -33.30 2.14
N MET A 30 -1.13 -32.64 3.21
CA MET A 30 -0.95 -33.08 4.59
C MET A 30 -2.04 -34.06 5.07
N HIS A 31 -3.06 -34.34 4.24
CA HIS A 31 -4.20 -35.22 4.55
C HIS A 31 -4.94 -34.83 5.84
N LEU A 32 -5.18 -33.54 6.03
CA LEU A 32 -5.93 -32.99 7.17
C LEU A 32 -7.44 -33.28 7.06
N LYS A 33 -8.14 -33.29 8.19
CA LYS A 33 -9.61 -33.40 8.27
C LYS A 33 -10.27 -32.31 7.43
N GLU A 34 -11.33 -32.64 6.69
CA GLU A 34 -12.02 -31.71 5.79
C GLU A 34 -12.51 -30.43 6.50
N ASN A 35 -13.14 -30.57 7.67
CA ASN A 35 -13.57 -29.41 8.47
C ASN A 35 -12.40 -28.54 8.97
N LEU A 36 -11.22 -29.12 9.17
CA LEU A 36 -10.00 -28.39 9.54
C LEU A 36 -9.42 -27.64 8.32
N LEU A 37 -9.36 -28.27 7.15
CA LEU A 37 -8.98 -27.62 5.90
C LEU A 37 -9.89 -26.42 5.62
N ARG A 38 -11.21 -26.60 5.75
CA ARG A 38 -12.18 -25.52 5.60
C ARG A 38 -11.92 -24.36 6.58
N GLY A 39 -11.55 -24.65 7.83
CA GLY A 39 -11.17 -23.64 8.82
C GLY A 39 -9.88 -22.90 8.46
N ILE A 40 -8.85 -23.61 7.98
CA ILE A 40 -7.57 -23.04 7.51
C ILE A 40 -7.81 -22.04 6.37
N TYR A 41 -8.58 -22.41 5.34
CA TYR A 41 -8.89 -21.52 4.22
C TYR A 41 -9.82 -20.36 4.61
N ALA A 42 -10.83 -20.59 5.45
CA ALA A 42 -11.70 -19.53 5.96
C ALA A 42 -10.95 -18.50 6.84
N TYR A 43 -9.88 -18.91 7.51
CA TYR A 43 -8.99 -18.02 8.25
C TYR A 43 -8.05 -17.19 7.34
N GLY A 44 -7.98 -17.50 6.05
CA GLY A 44 -7.19 -16.78 5.06
C GLY A 44 -5.77 -17.31 4.83
N TYR A 45 -5.48 -18.57 5.19
CA TYR A 45 -4.25 -19.25 4.74
C TYR A 45 -4.46 -19.88 3.36
N GLU A 46 -3.55 -19.62 2.42
CA GLU A 46 -3.59 -20.20 1.07
C GLU A 46 -2.60 -21.35 0.87
N SER A 47 -1.39 -21.22 1.43
CA SER A 47 -0.29 -22.18 1.28
C SER A 47 0.51 -22.30 2.59
N PRO A 48 1.06 -23.48 2.91
CA PRO A 48 1.85 -23.68 4.13
C PRO A 48 3.22 -23.00 4.04
N SER A 49 3.66 -22.37 5.13
CA SER A 49 5.04 -21.85 5.25
C SER A 49 6.09 -22.97 5.33
N ALA A 50 7.36 -22.61 5.20
CA ALA A 50 8.49 -23.53 5.28
C ALA A 50 8.53 -24.38 6.58
N VAL A 51 8.10 -23.82 7.72
CA VAL A 51 7.97 -24.58 8.98
C VAL A 51 6.70 -25.45 9.00
N GLN A 52 5.58 -24.95 8.47
CA GLN A 52 4.31 -25.69 8.42
C GLN A 52 4.40 -26.93 7.54
N SER A 53 4.95 -26.78 6.33
CA SER A 53 5.18 -27.85 5.34
C SER A 53 6.07 -28.99 5.85
N ARG A 54 6.95 -28.72 6.81
CA ARG A 54 7.86 -29.70 7.43
C ARG A 54 7.33 -30.29 8.73
N ALA A 55 6.74 -29.46 9.60
CA ALA A 55 6.41 -29.85 10.98
C ALA A 55 5.00 -30.46 11.15
N ILE A 56 3.98 -29.96 10.45
CA ILE A 56 2.58 -30.38 10.68
C ILE A 56 2.44 -31.90 10.52
N VAL A 57 2.97 -32.46 9.42
CA VAL A 57 2.91 -33.90 9.14
C VAL A 57 3.60 -34.74 10.22
N GLN A 58 4.69 -34.25 10.83
CA GLN A 58 5.44 -34.99 11.84
C GLN A 58 4.73 -34.95 13.20
N ILE A 59 4.17 -33.80 13.57
CA ILE A 59 3.36 -33.66 14.78
C ILE A 59 2.09 -34.52 14.66
N CYS A 60 1.40 -34.50 13.51
CA CYS A 60 0.22 -35.33 13.25
C CYS A 60 0.51 -36.85 13.27
N LYS A 61 1.75 -37.27 12.98
CA LYS A 61 2.22 -38.66 13.11
C LYS A 61 2.51 -39.09 14.55
N GLY A 62 2.35 -38.20 15.54
CA GLY A 62 2.67 -38.48 16.95
C GLY A 62 4.16 -38.42 17.29
N ARG A 63 5.01 -37.88 16.42
CA ARG A 63 6.44 -37.71 16.71
C ARG A 63 6.69 -36.52 17.62
N ASP A 64 7.47 -36.72 18.67
CA ASP A 64 8.09 -35.61 19.39
C ASP A 64 8.81 -34.70 18.40
N THR A 65 8.59 -33.39 18.50
CA THR A 65 9.03 -32.43 17.47
C THR A 65 9.62 -31.18 18.10
N ILE A 66 10.83 -30.82 17.69
CA ILE A 66 11.48 -29.55 18.01
C ILE A 66 11.47 -28.70 16.74
N ALA A 67 10.67 -27.65 16.70
CA ALA A 67 10.51 -26.76 15.56
C ALA A 67 11.01 -25.35 15.88
N GLN A 68 12.12 -24.96 15.26
CA GLN A 68 12.62 -23.60 15.26
C GLN A 68 12.22 -22.90 13.96
N ALA A 69 11.73 -21.67 14.06
CA ALA A 69 11.51 -20.78 12.90
C ALA A 69 11.43 -19.32 13.34
N GLN A 70 11.69 -18.36 12.44
CA GLN A 70 11.68 -16.93 12.76
C GLN A 70 10.34 -16.43 13.34
N SER A 71 10.30 -15.24 13.94
CA SER A 71 9.02 -14.62 14.34
C SER A 71 8.08 -14.47 13.13
N GLY A 72 6.76 -14.54 13.33
CA GLY A 72 5.79 -14.32 12.24
C GLY A 72 5.70 -15.38 11.13
N THR A 73 6.48 -16.47 11.15
CA THR A 73 6.48 -17.54 10.12
C THR A 73 5.37 -18.60 10.26
N GLY A 74 4.34 -18.34 11.07
CA GLY A 74 3.22 -19.27 11.26
C GLY A 74 3.47 -20.43 12.25
N LYS A 75 4.46 -20.31 13.16
CA LYS A 75 4.71 -21.27 14.25
C LYS A 75 3.46 -21.63 15.06
N THR A 76 2.70 -20.64 15.51
CA THR A 76 1.47 -20.85 16.29
C THR A 76 0.41 -21.64 15.53
N ALA A 77 0.23 -21.36 14.24
CA ALA A 77 -0.68 -22.12 13.37
C ALA A 77 -0.19 -23.56 13.15
N THR A 78 1.12 -23.79 13.06
CA THR A 78 1.74 -25.12 12.89
C THR A 78 1.25 -26.11 13.96
N PHE A 79 1.41 -25.77 15.25
CA PHE A 79 0.95 -26.65 16.32
C PHE A 79 -0.58 -26.59 16.53
N SER A 80 -1.24 -25.46 16.25
CA SER A 80 -2.70 -25.35 16.35
C SER A 80 -3.43 -26.27 15.35
N ILE A 81 -3.01 -26.28 14.09
CA ILE A 81 -3.49 -27.21 13.05
C ILE A 81 -3.22 -28.66 13.48
N SER A 82 -2.01 -28.94 13.96
CA SER A 82 -1.62 -30.30 14.36
C SER A 82 -2.42 -30.83 15.55
N MET A 83 -2.70 -29.99 16.57
CA MET A 83 -3.60 -30.36 17.67
C MET A 83 -5.02 -30.66 17.15
N LEU A 84 -5.60 -29.76 16.35
CA LEU A 84 -6.94 -29.94 15.79
C LEU A 84 -7.06 -31.23 14.95
N GLN A 85 -6.00 -31.58 14.21
CA GLN A 85 -5.93 -32.83 13.47
C GLN A 85 -5.97 -34.06 14.38
N VAL A 86 -5.28 -34.06 15.52
CA VAL A 86 -5.11 -35.23 16.40
C VAL A 86 -6.22 -35.40 17.45
N ILE A 87 -6.88 -34.32 17.90
CA ILE A 87 -7.96 -34.43 18.89
C ILE A 87 -9.21 -35.14 18.33
N ASP A 88 -9.96 -35.76 19.23
CA ASP A 88 -11.32 -36.24 18.97
C ASP A 88 -12.33 -35.30 19.64
N THR A 89 -13.19 -34.64 18.85
CA THR A 89 -14.20 -33.69 19.36
C THR A 89 -15.48 -34.36 19.89
N ALA A 90 -15.60 -35.69 19.79
CA ALA A 90 -16.64 -36.44 20.49
C ALA A 90 -16.29 -36.70 21.96
N VAL A 91 -14.99 -36.82 22.27
CA VAL A 91 -14.49 -37.06 23.65
C VAL A 91 -14.21 -35.72 24.32
N ARG A 92 -15.18 -35.25 25.11
CA ARG A 92 -15.16 -33.92 25.76
C ARG A 92 -14.22 -33.79 26.96
N GLU A 93 -12.97 -34.19 26.79
CA GLU A 93 -11.89 -34.08 27.77
C GLU A 93 -10.63 -33.52 27.13
N THR A 94 -9.73 -32.99 27.95
CA THR A 94 -8.51 -32.32 27.48
C THR A 94 -7.54 -33.34 26.90
N GLN A 95 -7.24 -33.15 25.61
CA GLN A 95 -6.41 -34.02 24.79
C GLN A 95 -5.12 -33.35 24.33
N ALA A 96 -5.07 -32.02 24.30
CA ALA A 96 -3.83 -31.28 24.10
C ALA A 96 -3.71 -30.12 25.11
N LEU A 97 -2.49 -29.88 25.58
CA LEU A 97 -2.13 -28.82 26.51
C LEU A 97 -1.04 -27.95 25.90
N VAL A 98 -1.26 -26.64 25.84
CA VAL A 98 -0.26 -25.66 25.41
C VAL A 98 0.18 -24.82 26.61
N LEU A 99 1.49 -24.79 26.87
CA LEU A 99 2.08 -23.86 27.82
C LEU A 99 2.70 -22.67 27.08
N SER A 100 2.52 -21.49 27.65
CA SER A 100 3.03 -20.22 27.11
C SER A 100 3.55 -19.33 28.24
N PRO A 101 4.61 -18.52 28.03
CA PRO A 101 5.20 -17.71 29.10
C PRO A 101 4.31 -16.54 29.55
N THR A 102 3.46 -16.01 28.66
CA THR A 102 2.58 -14.87 28.94
C THR A 102 1.10 -15.24 28.82
N ARG A 103 0.26 -14.47 29.52
CA ARG A 103 -1.20 -14.68 29.55
C ARG A 103 -1.82 -14.33 28.20
N GLU A 104 -1.31 -13.28 27.57
CA GLU A 104 -1.78 -12.73 26.30
C GLU A 104 -1.54 -13.71 25.15
N LEU A 105 -0.39 -14.40 25.17
CA LEU A 105 -0.07 -15.45 24.20
C LEU A 105 -1.00 -16.67 24.38
N ALA A 106 -1.25 -17.12 25.61
CA ALA A 106 -2.18 -18.22 25.85
C ALA A 106 -3.61 -17.90 25.37
N THR A 107 -4.11 -16.68 25.62
CA THR A 107 -5.40 -16.21 25.08
C THR A 107 -5.38 -16.13 23.55
N GLN A 108 -4.29 -15.65 22.94
CA GLN A 108 -4.16 -15.61 21.48
C GLN A 108 -4.17 -17.00 20.85
N ILE A 109 -3.49 -17.97 21.46
CA ILE A 109 -3.51 -19.38 21.02
C ILE A 109 -4.93 -19.94 21.10
N GLN A 110 -5.67 -19.66 22.17
CA GLN A 110 -7.09 -20.02 22.24
C GLN A 110 -7.87 -19.42 21.06
N SER A 111 -7.70 -18.13 20.74
CA SER A 111 -8.38 -17.50 19.60
C SER A 111 -8.02 -18.15 18.25
N VAL A 112 -6.74 -18.47 18.03
CA VAL A 112 -6.28 -19.14 16.79
C VAL A 112 -6.86 -20.57 16.69
N VAL A 113 -6.84 -21.34 17.77
CA VAL A 113 -7.40 -22.70 17.82
C VAL A 113 -8.91 -22.68 17.59
N MET A 114 -9.65 -21.75 18.20
CA MET A 114 -11.09 -21.63 18.00
C MET A 114 -11.44 -21.23 16.55
N ALA A 115 -10.69 -20.30 15.94
CA ALA A 115 -10.95 -19.85 14.58
C ALA A 115 -10.60 -20.90 13.52
N LEU A 116 -9.48 -21.61 13.67
CA LEU A 116 -9.12 -22.73 12.77
C LEU A 116 -10.02 -23.96 12.97
N GLY A 117 -10.58 -24.14 14.17
CA GLY A 117 -11.45 -25.25 14.54
C GLY A 117 -12.96 -24.94 14.48
N ASP A 118 -13.37 -23.81 13.90
CA ASP A 118 -14.77 -23.32 13.90
C ASP A 118 -15.75 -24.38 13.35
N TYR A 119 -15.41 -24.99 12.22
CA TYR A 119 -16.19 -26.08 11.60
C TYR A 119 -16.05 -27.46 12.30
N MET A 120 -15.28 -27.56 13.39
CA MET A 120 -15.04 -28.82 14.12
C MET A 120 -15.82 -28.90 15.43
N ASN A 121 -16.50 -27.83 15.85
CA ASN A 121 -17.10 -27.69 17.19
C ASN A 121 -16.07 -27.94 18.32
N VAL A 122 -14.83 -27.50 18.11
CA VAL A 122 -13.77 -27.62 19.12
C VAL A 122 -14.10 -26.77 20.35
N GLN A 123 -13.50 -27.12 21.49
CA GLN A 123 -13.64 -26.38 22.75
C GLN A 123 -12.24 -26.13 23.27
N CYS A 124 -11.84 -24.87 23.35
CA CYS A 124 -10.52 -24.46 23.83
C CYS A 124 -10.68 -23.40 24.92
N HIS A 125 -9.92 -23.51 26.01
CA HIS A 125 -9.91 -22.54 27.12
C HIS A 125 -8.51 -22.05 27.46
N ALA A 126 -8.37 -20.77 27.81
CA ALA A 126 -7.13 -20.15 28.29
C ALA A 126 -7.08 -20.12 29.83
N CYS A 127 -6.33 -21.05 30.44
CA CYS A 127 -6.03 -21.09 31.86
C CYS A 127 -4.87 -20.14 32.21
N ILE A 128 -5.19 -18.87 32.46
CA ILE A 128 -4.20 -17.80 32.70
C ILE A 128 -4.31 -17.18 34.10
N GLY A 129 -3.20 -16.71 34.65
CA GLY A 129 -3.21 -15.99 35.94
C GLY A 129 -4.03 -14.69 35.88
N GLY A 130 -4.52 -14.21 37.03
CA GLY A 130 -5.26 -12.94 37.12
C GLY A 130 -6.75 -13.02 36.76
N THR A 131 -7.23 -14.09 36.12
CA THR A 131 -8.66 -14.35 35.91
C THR A 131 -9.30 -15.05 37.11
N ASN A 132 -10.65 -15.10 37.14
CA ASN A 132 -11.42 -15.75 38.18
C ASN A 132 -11.24 -17.29 38.13
N VAL A 133 -10.66 -17.85 39.20
CA VAL A 133 -10.41 -19.29 39.36
C VAL A 133 -11.70 -20.12 39.28
N GLY A 134 -12.82 -19.61 39.80
CA GLY A 134 -14.12 -20.32 39.73
C GLY A 134 -14.67 -20.42 38.30
N GLU A 135 -14.32 -19.48 37.43
CA GLU A 135 -14.69 -19.54 36.01
C GLU A 135 -13.83 -20.55 35.25
N ASP A 136 -12.51 -20.58 35.51
CA ASP A 136 -11.61 -21.62 35.00
C ASP A 136 -12.12 -23.02 35.38
N ILE A 137 -12.43 -23.23 36.66
CA ILE A 137 -12.99 -24.49 37.17
C ILE A 137 -14.27 -24.86 36.41
N ARG A 138 -15.23 -23.93 36.30
CA ARG A 138 -16.49 -24.17 35.60
C ARG A 138 -16.28 -24.53 34.12
N LYS A 139 -15.35 -23.89 33.43
CA LYS A 139 -15.04 -24.19 32.01
C LYS A 139 -14.33 -25.54 31.86
N LEU A 140 -13.42 -25.87 32.77
CA LEU A 140 -12.72 -27.16 32.78
C LEU A 140 -13.68 -28.33 33.09
N ASP A 141 -14.53 -28.19 34.10
CA ASP A 141 -15.54 -29.20 34.46
C ASP A 141 -16.61 -29.40 33.36
N TYR A 142 -16.89 -28.37 32.57
CA TYR A 142 -17.75 -28.45 31.37
C TYR A 142 -17.12 -29.28 30.23
N GLY A 143 -15.80 -29.49 30.25
CA GLY A 143 -15.05 -30.28 29.26
C GLY A 143 -14.50 -29.44 28.10
N GLN A 144 -13.16 -29.33 28.07
CA GLN A 144 -12.39 -28.60 27.05
C GLN A 144 -11.47 -29.59 26.32
N HIS A 145 -11.48 -29.60 24.99
CA HIS A 145 -10.63 -30.47 24.17
C HIS A 145 -9.17 -30.04 24.19
N ILE A 146 -8.93 -28.73 24.20
CA ILE A 146 -7.61 -28.10 24.24
C ILE A 146 -7.58 -27.11 25.41
N VAL A 147 -6.48 -27.07 26.14
CA VAL A 147 -6.21 -26.02 27.14
C VAL A 147 -4.93 -25.31 26.74
N SER A 148 -4.97 -23.99 26.67
CA SER A 148 -3.78 -23.13 26.59
C SER A 148 -3.60 -22.42 27.92
N GLY A 149 -2.39 -22.13 28.37
CA GLY A 149 -2.22 -21.45 29.66
C GLY A 149 -0.81 -21.13 30.08
N THR A 150 -0.69 -20.36 31.17
CA THR A 150 0.61 -20.12 31.79
C THR A 150 0.94 -21.23 32.81
N PRO A 151 2.21 -21.68 32.92
CA PRO A 151 2.58 -22.83 33.74
C PRO A 151 2.00 -22.81 35.16
N GLY A 152 2.08 -21.67 35.86
CA GLY A 152 1.58 -21.54 37.23
C GLY A 152 0.05 -21.72 37.39
N ARG A 153 -0.79 -21.23 36.47
CA ARG A 153 -2.25 -21.43 36.54
C ARG A 153 -2.63 -22.84 36.12
N VAL A 154 -1.98 -23.39 35.11
CA VAL A 154 -2.16 -24.80 34.69
C VAL A 154 -1.79 -25.74 35.84
N ALA A 155 -0.63 -25.56 36.48
CA ALA A 155 -0.19 -26.35 37.63
C ALA A 155 -1.12 -26.22 38.84
N ASP A 156 -1.75 -25.05 39.08
CA ASP A 156 -2.79 -24.89 40.09
C ASP A 156 -4.05 -25.70 39.75
N MET A 157 -4.54 -25.64 38.50
CA MET A 157 -5.74 -26.38 38.07
C MET A 157 -5.54 -27.91 38.08
N ILE A 158 -4.33 -28.38 37.76
CA ILE A 158 -3.96 -29.81 37.85
C ILE A 158 -3.89 -30.26 39.32
N ARG A 159 -3.19 -29.52 40.20
CA ARG A 159 -3.07 -29.87 41.62
C ARG A 159 -4.43 -29.89 42.33
N ARG A 160 -5.35 -29.00 41.96
CA ARG A 160 -6.74 -28.99 42.45
C ARG A 160 -7.64 -30.07 41.83
N ARG A 161 -7.13 -30.82 40.84
CA ARG A 161 -7.84 -31.87 40.07
C ARG A 161 -8.99 -31.36 39.18
N ASN A 162 -9.05 -30.06 38.90
CA ASN A 162 -10.03 -29.48 37.98
C ASN A 162 -9.60 -29.67 36.52
N LEU A 163 -8.29 -29.52 36.21
CA LEU A 163 -7.74 -29.96 34.93
C LEU A 163 -7.35 -31.44 35.03
N ARG A 164 -8.16 -32.30 34.40
CA ARG A 164 -7.94 -33.75 34.37
C ARG A 164 -7.00 -34.11 33.22
N THR A 165 -5.83 -34.63 33.53
CA THR A 165 -4.76 -34.89 32.56
C THR A 165 -4.84 -36.22 31.83
N ARG A 166 -5.73 -37.14 32.27
CA ARG A 166 -5.76 -38.55 31.84
C ARG A 166 -5.84 -38.82 30.33
N HIS A 167 -6.40 -37.89 29.55
CA HIS A 167 -6.57 -38.02 28.11
C HIS A 167 -5.61 -37.12 27.30
N ILE A 168 -4.68 -36.42 27.95
CA ILE A 168 -3.72 -35.54 27.27
C ILE A 168 -2.73 -36.40 26.46
N LYS A 169 -2.84 -36.29 25.13
CA LYS A 169 -2.00 -36.95 24.13
C LYS A 169 -0.79 -36.09 23.76
N MET A 170 -0.91 -34.77 23.85
CA MET A 170 0.08 -33.81 23.38
C MET A 170 0.33 -32.66 24.38
N LEU A 171 1.59 -32.35 24.63
CA LEU A 171 2.07 -31.15 25.32
C LEU A 171 2.83 -30.28 24.33
N VAL A 172 2.42 -29.02 24.19
CA VAL A 172 3.12 -28.01 23.38
C VAL A 172 3.76 -26.99 24.31
N LEU A 173 5.04 -26.69 24.11
CA LEU A 173 5.78 -25.59 24.75
C LEU A 173 6.04 -24.50 23.70
N ASP A 174 5.28 -23.41 23.75
CA ASP A 174 5.44 -22.26 22.84
C ASP A 174 6.31 -21.16 23.48
N GLU A 175 7.18 -20.54 22.67
CA GLU A 175 8.30 -19.69 23.12
C GLU A 175 9.16 -20.40 24.19
N ALA A 176 9.59 -21.62 23.85
CA ALA A 176 10.27 -22.56 24.74
C ALA A 176 11.58 -22.05 25.38
N ASP A 177 12.27 -21.08 24.79
CA ASP A 177 13.44 -20.42 25.38
C ASP A 177 13.10 -19.69 26.68
N GLU A 178 11.97 -18.99 26.71
CA GLU A 178 11.51 -18.27 27.90
C GLU A 178 10.95 -19.24 28.95
N LEU A 179 10.18 -20.24 28.49
CA LEU A 179 9.61 -21.28 29.35
C LEU A 179 10.67 -22.14 30.04
N LEU A 180 11.73 -22.52 29.35
CA LEU A 180 12.79 -23.36 29.93
C LEU A 180 13.87 -22.54 30.67
N ASN A 181 13.75 -21.20 30.71
CA ASN A 181 14.58 -20.35 31.55
C ASN A 181 14.28 -20.56 33.05
N ARG A 182 15.18 -20.10 33.93
CA ARG A 182 15.22 -20.46 35.37
C ARG A 182 13.90 -20.23 36.13
N GLY A 183 13.05 -19.30 35.72
CA GLY A 183 11.80 -18.94 36.43
C GLY A 183 10.62 -19.88 36.23
N PHE A 184 10.49 -20.53 35.07
CA PHE A 184 9.32 -21.36 34.72
C PHE A 184 9.62 -22.87 34.68
N ARG A 185 10.90 -23.25 34.54
CA ARG A 185 11.37 -24.64 34.42
C ARG A 185 10.75 -25.61 35.44
N GLU A 186 10.71 -25.24 36.72
CA GLU A 186 10.16 -26.11 37.78
C GLU A 186 8.65 -26.31 37.62
N GLN A 187 7.91 -25.26 37.27
CA GLN A 187 6.46 -25.31 37.05
C GLN A 187 6.10 -26.20 35.86
N ILE A 188 6.90 -26.17 34.79
CA ILE A 188 6.71 -27.03 33.60
C ILE A 188 6.98 -28.49 33.94
N TYR A 189 8.05 -28.75 34.70
CA TYR A 189 8.38 -30.10 35.13
C TYR A 189 7.31 -30.69 36.07
N ASP A 190 6.75 -29.86 36.95
CA ASP A 190 5.60 -30.25 37.77
C ASP A 190 4.35 -30.55 36.91
N VAL A 191 4.04 -29.72 35.89
CA VAL A 191 2.94 -30.03 34.95
C VAL A 191 3.19 -31.36 34.23
N TYR A 192 4.39 -31.54 33.66
CA TYR A 192 4.76 -32.74 32.89
C TYR A 192 4.61 -34.03 33.71
N ARG A 193 4.98 -34.02 35.00
CA ARG A 193 4.83 -35.15 35.92
C ARG A 193 3.40 -35.65 36.14
N TYR A 194 2.39 -34.83 35.85
CA TYR A 194 0.98 -35.23 35.92
C TYR A 194 0.40 -35.70 34.57
N LEU A 195 1.16 -35.63 33.49
CA LEU A 195 0.71 -36.07 32.16
C LEU A 195 0.90 -37.59 31.97
N PRO A 196 0.14 -38.22 31.05
CA PRO A 196 0.34 -39.63 30.70
C PRO A 196 1.77 -39.94 30.22
N PRO A 197 2.34 -41.13 30.50
CA PRO A 197 3.73 -41.46 30.13
C PRO A 197 4.03 -41.44 28.62
N ALA A 198 3.00 -41.55 27.77
CA ALA A 198 3.11 -41.54 26.32
C ALA A 198 2.64 -40.21 25.69
N THR A 199 2.62 -39.12 26.46
CA THR A 199 2.31 -37.78 25.94
C THR A 199 3.41 -37.32 24.98
N GLN A 200 3.04 -37.07 23.72
CA GLN A 200 3.90 -36.45 22.72
C GLN A 200 4.26 -35.03 23.15
N VAL A 201 5.52 -34.64 23.01
CA VAL A 201 6.00 -33.29 23.31
C VAL A 201 6.38 -32.54 22.03
N VAL A 202 5.88 -31.31 21.90
CA VAL A 202 6.18 -30.40 20.80
C VAL A 202 6.80 -29.13 21.37
N VAL A 203 8.02 -28.81 20.94
CA VAL A 203 8.79 -27.66 21.42
C VAL A 203 8.93 -26.66 20.28
N VAL A 204 8.51 -25.41 20.53
CA VAL A 204 8.41 -24.37 19.50
C VAL A 204 9.01 -23.06 20.02
N SER A 205 9.95 -22.47 19.28
CA SER A 205 10.46 -21.11 19.55
C SER A 205 11.11 -20.48 18.31
N ALA A 206 11.37 -19.18 18.35
CA ALA A 206 12.33 -18.51 17.45
C ALA A 206 13.79 -18.85 17.76
N THR A 207 14.12 -18.99 19.05
CA THR A 207 15.48 -19.16 19.56
C THR A 207 15.56 -20.45 20.36
N LEU A 208 16.55 -21.30 20.06
CA LEU A 208 16.81 -22.52 20.82
C LEU A 208 18.30 -22.57 21.20
N PRO A 209 18.71 -21.89 22.29
CA PRO A 209 20.06 -21.98 22.80
C PRO A 209 20.37 -23.41 23.32
N TYR A 210 21.66 -23.71 23.50
CA TYR A 210 22.12 -25.08 23.74
C TYR A 210 21.57 -25.68 25.04
N ASP A 211 21.42 -24.87 26.09
CA ASP A 211 20.86 -25.27 27.39
C ASP A 211 19.36 -25.61 27.31
N VAL A 212 18.60 -24.89 26.47
CA VAL A 212 17.20 -25.20 26.14
C VAL A 212 17.13 -26.52 25.38
N LEU A 213 17.98 -26.73 24.37
CA LEU A 213 18.08 -28.00 23.61
C LEU A 213 18.51 -29.19 24.49
N ASP A 214 19.52 -29.03 25.35
CA ASP A 214 19.93 -30.05 26.35
C ASP A 214 18.75 -30.40 27.26
N MET A 215 17.97 -29.42 27.69
CA MET A 215 16.82 -29.67 28.55
C MET A 215 15.73 -30.50 27.85
N THR A 216 15.48 -30.30 26.56
CA THR A 216 14.50 -31.12 25.82
C THR A 216 14.80 -32.62 25.86
N THR A 217 16.08 -33.01 25.96
CA THR A 217 16.48 -34.43 26.05
C THR A 217 15.93 -35.14 27.30
N LYS A 218 15.46 -34.40 28.31
CA LYS A 218 15.00 -34.93 29.60
C LYS A 218 13.51 -35.30 29.60
N PHE A 219 12.77 -34.89 28.57
CA PHE A 219 11.31 -35.11 28.47
C PHE A 219 10.82 -35.36 27.03
N MET A 220 11.72 -35.55 26.06
CA MET A 220 11.40 -35.93 24.67
C MET A 220 12.12 -37.23 24.27
N THR A 221 11.48 -38.05 23.44
CA THR A 221 11.99 -39.34 22.95
C THR A 221 12.16 -39.31 21.43
N ASP A 222 13.41 -39.50 20.95
CA ASP A 222 13.79 -39.39 19.53
C ASP A 222 13.09 -38.24 18.76
N PRO A 223 13.28 -36.98 19.18
CA PRO A 223 12.56 -35.86 18.61
C PRO A 223 13.00 -35.58 17.17
N VAL A 224 12.02 -35.39 16.28
CA VAL A 224 12.24 -34.79 14.96
C VAL A 224 12.69 -33.36 15.17
N ARG A 225 13.88 -33.02 14.69
CA ARG A 225 14.42 -31.66 14.75
C ARG A 225 14.19 -30.98 13.41
N ILE A 226 13.64 -29.77 13.44
CA ILE A 226 13.48 -28.86 12.31
C ILE A 226 14.08 -27.55 12.78
N LEU A 227 15.38 -27.37 12.55
CA LEU A 227 16.14 -26.23 13.05
C LEU A 227 16.54 -25.30 11.91
N VAL A 228 16.52 -24.00 12.14
CA VAL A 228 17.03 -22.98 11.20
C VAL A 228 18.48 -22.66 11.58
N LYS A 229 19.35 -22.46 10.59
CA LYS A 229 20.73 -22.00 10.84
C LYS A 229 20.73 -20.65 11.55
N ARG A 230 21.73 -20.42 12.42
CA ARG A 230 21.78 -19.19 13.25
C ARG A 230 21.86 -17.92 12.41
N ASP A 231 22.63 -17.97 11.34
CA ASP A 231 22.87 -16.87 10.39
C ASP A 231 21.62 -16.54 9.55
N GLU A 232 20.56 -17.36 9.65
CA GLU A 232 19.27 -17.22 8.96
C GLU A 232 18.13 -16.98 9.97
N LEU A 233 18.41 -16.57 11.21
CA LEU A 233 17.38 -16.24 12.22
C LEU A 233 16.85 -14.81 12.11
N THR A 234 17.53 -13.93 11.37
CA THR A 234 17.07 -12.57 11.09
C THR A 234 15.99 -12.53 10.01
N LEU A 235 14.96 -11.73 10.25
CA LEU A 235 13.87 -11.51 9.29
C LEU A 235 14.36 -10.77 8.04
N GLU A 236 14.47 -11.45 6.90
CA GLU A 236 14.64 -10.79 5.60
C GLU A 236 13.45 -9.83 5.39
N GLY A 237 13.73 -8.53 5.24
CA GLY A 237 12.70 -7.48 5.15
C GLY A 237 12.58 -6.56 6.38
N LEU A 238 13.23 -6.89 7.50
CA LEU A 238 13.36 -6.01 8.66
C LEU A 238 14.64 -5.16 8.57
N LYS A 239 14.51 -3.84 8.45
CA LYS A 239 15.64 -2.91 8.53
C LYS A 239 15.95 -2.54 9.98
N GLN A 240 17.21 -2.61 10.35
CA GLN A 240 17.66 -2.43 11.73
C GLN A 240 18.63 -1.25 11.79
N TYR A 241 18.32 -0.27 12.64
CA TYR A 241 19.11 0.94 12.83
C TYR A 241 19.48 1.14 14.29
N PHE A 242 20.56 1.87 14.55
CA PHE A 242 20.83 2.46 15.85
C PHE A 242 20.97 3.99 15.74
N ILE A 243 20.62 4.69 16.82
CA ILE A 243 20.94 6.09 17.04
C ILE A 243 21.89 6.16 18.23
N ALA A 244 23.09 6.71 18.00
CA ALA A 244 24.02 7.03 19.07
C ALA A 244 23.49 8.23 19.87
N VAL A 245 23.18 7.99 21.14
CA VAL A 245 22.67 9.01 22.08
C VAL A 245 23.65 9.12 23.24
N GLU A 246 24.47 10.17 23.27
CA GLU A 246 25.54 10.28 24.29
C GLU A 246 25.03 10.22 25.74
N LYS A 247 23.78 10.65 25.95
CA LYS A 247 23.13 10.73 27.26
C LYS A 247 21.74 10.11 27.21
N GLU A 248 21.37 9.45 28.31
CA GLU A 248 20.05 8.87 28.53
C GLU A 248 18.91 9.91 28.41
N GLU A 249 19.15 11.15 28.85
CA GLU A 249 18.19 12.26 28.75
C GLU A 249 17.79 12.58 27.29
N TRP A 250 18.72 12.47 26.35
CA TRP A 250 18.51 12.82 24.94
C TRP A 250 17.67 11.79 24.17
N LYS A 251 17.44 10.61 24.75
CA LYS A 251 16.54 9.60 24.17
C LYS A 251 15.11 10.10 24.03
N PHE A 252 14.65 10.96 24.95
CA PHE A 252 13.28 11.48 24.89
C PHE A 252 13.12 12.47 23.74
N ASP A 253 14.05 13.42 23.60
CA ASP A 253 14.02 14.41 22.51
C ASP A 253 14.16 13.71 21.14
N THR A 254 15.08 12.75 21.04
CA THR A 254 15.25 11.88 19.86
C THR A 254 13.96 11.11 19.50
N LEU A 255 13.20 10.68 20.51
CA LEU A 255 11.92 10.00 20.29
C LEU A 255 10.88 10.96 19.70
N CYS A 256 10.78 12.18 20.23
CA CYS A 256 9.88 13.21 19.72
C CYS A 256 10.22 13.58 18.26
N ASP A 257 11.49 13.80 17.94
CA ASP A 257 11.97 14.09 16.58
C ASP A 257 11.60 12.98 15.57
N LEU A 258 11.68 11.71 16.02
CA LEU A 258 11.22 10.57 15.23
C LEU A 258 9.70 10.60 14.99
N TYR A 259 8.90 10.96 15.99
CA TYR A 259 7.44 11.07 15.82
C TYR A 259 7.03 12.20 14.87
N ASP A 260 7.72 13.34 14.89
CA ASP A 260 7.43 14.47 14.00
C ASP A 260 7.86 14.19 12.54
N THR A 261 8.94 13.42 12.35
CA THR A 261 9.49 13.12 11.02
C THR A 261 8.76 11.95 10.33
N LEU A 262 8.23 11.00 11.10
CA LEU A 262 7.74 9.71 10.60
C LEU A 262 6.21 9.58 10.63
N THR A 263 5.63 9.24 9.49
CA THR A 263 4.23 8.79 9.40
C THR A 263 4.09 7.36 9.93
N ILE A 264 3.96 7.23 11.25
CA ILE A 264 3.84 5.93 11.93
C ILE A 264 2.42 5.37 11.80
N THR A 265 2.29 4.12 11.34
CA THR A 265 1.01 3.39 11.31
C THR A 265 0.65 2.91 12.72
N GLN A 266 1.44 1.97 13.24
CA GLN A 266 1.52 1.62 14.65
C GLN A 266 2.97 1.31 15.02
N ALA A 267 3.37 1.74 16.21
CA ALA A 267 4.70 1.51 16.77
C ALA A 267 4.65 0.90 18.17
N VAL A 268 5.72 0.17 18.52
CA VAL A 268 5.92 -0.37 19.87
C VAL A 268 7.27 0.08 20.40
N ILE A 269 7.26 0.64 21.61
CA ILE A 269 8.45 1.17 22.28
C ILE A 269 8.77 0.26 23.47
N PHE A 270 9.98 -0.30 23.50
CA PHE A 270 10.42 -1.19 24.57
C PHE A 270 11.36 -0.51 25.56
N CYS A 271 11.00 -0.60 26.84
CA CYS A 271 11.83 -0.20 27.98
C CYS A 271 12.14 -1.42 28.87
N ASN A 272 13.28 -1.42 29.55
CA ASN A 272 13.72 -2.56 30.38
C ASN A 272 13.02 -2.63 31.74
N THR A 273 12.41 -1.55 32.23
CA THR A 273 11.79 -1.49 33.57
C THR A 273 10.39 -0.89 33.55
N ARG A 274 9.55 -1.34 34.48
CA ARG A 274 8.14 -0.89 34.66
C ARG A 274 8.07 0.61 34.90
N ARG A 275 8.80 1.10 35.91
CA ARG A 275 8.94 2.53 36.23
C ARG A 275 9.32 3.41 35.03
N LYS A 276 10.10 2.89 34.08
CA LYS A 276 10.50 3.63 32.88
C LYS A 276 9.44 3.61 31.78
N VAL A 277 8.64 2.54 31.67
CA VAL A 277 7.41 2.55 30.87
C VAL A 277 6.48 3.64 31.40
N ASP A 278 6.22 3.69 32.69
CA ASP A 278 5.31 4.67 33.31
C ASP A 278 5.81 6.10 33.08
N TRP A 279 7.08 6.38 33.43
CA TRP A 279 7.72 7.67 33.22
C TRP A 279 7.69 8.13 31.76
N LEU A 280 7.98 7.25 30.81
CA LEU A 280 7.97 7.60 29.39
C LEU A 280 6.54 7.84 28.88
N THR A 281 5.56 7.10 29.42
CA THR A 281 4.14 7.28 29.11
C THR A 281 3.66 8.66 29.53
N ASP A 282 3.96 9.07 30.76
CA ASP A 282 3.58 10.38 31.28
C ASP A 282 4.30 11.49 30.50
N LYS A 283 5.60 11.34 30.22
CA LYS A 283 6.39 12.29 29.42
C LYS A 283 5.85 12.47 27.99
N MET A 284 5.48 11.38 27.32
CA MET A 284 4.88 11.48 25.98
C MET A 284 3.48 12.11 26.01
N ARG A 285 2.69 11.88 27.07
CA ARG A 285 1.39 12.54 27.25
C ARG A 285 1.52 14.03 27.56
N GLU A 286 2.50 14.44 28.36
CA GLU A 286 2.85 15.86 28.57
C GLU A 286 3.21 16.56 27.25
N ALA A 287 3.85 15.84 26.32
CA ALA A 287 4.16 16.30 24.97
C ALA A 287 2.99 16.16 23.96
N ASN A 288 1.76 15.90 24.42
CA ASN A 288 0.54 15.72 23.62
C ASN A 288 0.51 14.49 22.67
N PHE A 289 1.38 13.49 22.88
CA PHE A 289 1.28 12.23 22.12
C PHE A 289 0.25 11.27 22.73
N THR A 290 -0.64 10.76 21.89
CA THR A 290 -1.61 9.72 22.26
C THR A 290 -0.91 8.36 22.37
N VAL A 291 -0.54 7.97 23.59
CA VAL A 291 0.17 6.70 23.88
C VAL A 291 -0.57 5.81 24.88
N SER A 292 -0.55 4.52 24.61
CA SER A 292 -0.91 3.44 25.55
C SER A 292 0.34 2.80 26.11
N SER A 293 0.24 2.19 27.29
CA SER A 293 1.38 1.51 27.91
C SER A 293 0.98 0.20 28.58
N MET A 294 1.92 -0.75 28.71
CA MET A 294 1.64 -2.02 29.38
C MET A 294 2.86 -2.62 30.10
N HIS A 295 2.66 -3.06 31.34
CA HIS A 295 3.66 -3.83 32.10
C HIS A 295 3.00 -4.88 33.00
N GLY A 296 3.82 -5.79 33.56
CA GLY A 296 3.36 -6.99 34.27
C GLY A 296 2.71 -6.78 35.65
N GLU A 297 2.66 -5.55 36.18
CA GLU A 297 1.98 -5.23 37.44
C GLU A 297 0.54 -4.74 37.24
N MET A 298 0.17 -4.36 36.00
CA MET A 298 -1.16 -3.85 35.71
C MET A 298 -2.23 -4.95 35.89
N PRO A 299 -3.42 -4.62 36.41
CA PRO A 299 -4.57 -5.53 36.47
C PRO A 299 -4.88 -6.15 35.11
N GLN A 300 -5.22 -7.45 35.07
CA GLN A 300 -5.41 -8.16 33.79
C GLN A 300 -6.47 -7.49 32.90
N LYS A 301 -7.60 -7.04 33.48
CA LYS A 301 -8.67 -6.35 32.76
C LYS A 301 -8.19 -5.08 32.04
N GLU A 302 -7.23 -4.36 32.61
CA GLU A 302 -6.66 -3.15 32.01
C GLU A 302 -5.74 -3.51 30.84
N ARG A 303 -4.90 -4.54 31.03
CA ARG A 303 -4.04 -5.11 29.98
C ARG A 303 -4.85 -5.64 28.79
N ASP A 304 -5.97 -6.31 29.05
CA ASP A 304 -6.89 -6.81 28.03
C ASP A 304 -7.52 -5.64 27.23
N SER A 305 -7.93 -4.56 27.91
CA SER A 305 -8.48 -3.35 27.26
C SER A 305 -7.44 -2.67 26.36
N ILE A 306 -6.23 -2.46 26.88
CA ILE A 306 -5.12 -1.82 26.13
C ILE A 306 -4.75 -2.67 24.90
N MET A 307 -4.76 -3.99 25.04
CA MET A 307 -4.56 -4.90 23.90
C MET A 307 -5.68 -4.83 22.86
N GLN A 308 -6.92 -4.60 23.28
CA GLN A 308 -8.04 -4.43 22.37
C GLN A 308 -7.94 -3.09 21.62
N ASP A 309 -7.68 -1.98 22.32
CA ASP A 309 -7.52 -0.65 21.73
C ASP A 309 -6.34 -0.58 20.76
N PHE A 310 -5.21 -1.21 21.09
CA PHE A 310 -4.07 -1.29 20.20
C PHE A 310 -4.36 -2.19 18.99
N ARG A 311 -5.05 -3.34 19.14
CA ARG A 311 -5.43 -4.19 18.00
C ARG A 311 -6.45 -3.54 17.05
N GLN A 312 -7.30 -2.65 17.56
CA GLN A 312 -8.29 -1.92 16.75
C GLN A 312 -7.69 -0.69 16.04
N GLY A 313 -6.49 -0.25 16.41
CA GLY A 313 -5.88 0.98 15.89
C GLY A 313 -6.35 2.26 16.60
N ASN A 314 -7.15 2.15 17.66
CA ASN A 314 -7.57 3.28 18.52
C ASN A 314 -6.33 3.95 19.15
N SER A 315 -5.34 3.14 19.50
CA SER A 315 -4.01 3.58 19.89
C SER A 315 -2.98 3.20 18.82
N ARG A 316 -2.13 4.16 18.44
CA ARG A 316 -1.04 3.94 17.47
C ARG A 316 0.30 3.63 18.12
N VAL A 317 0.43 3.81 19.44
CA VAL A 317 1.70 3.67 20.15
C VAL A 317 1.50 2.87 21.43
N LEU A 318 2.26 1.79 21.57
CA LEU A 318 2.31 0.97 22.77
C LEU A 318 3.70 1.01 23.39
N ILE A 319 3.83 1.56 24.60
CA ILE A 319 5.06 1.56 25.40
C ILE A 319 5.01 0.33 26.33
N SER A 320 6.03 -0.53 26.31
CA SER A 320 5.96 -1.80 27.04
C SER A 320 7.30 -2.31 27.55
N THR A 321 7.22 -3.33 28.39
CA THR A 321 8.36 -4.16 28.82
C THR A 321 8.42 -5.44 27.98
N ASP A 322 9.44 -6.29 28.19
CA ASP A 322 9.59 -7.59 27.51
C ASP A 322 8.39 -8.55 27.67
N VAL A 323 7.44 -8.26 28.56
CA VAL A 323 6.13 -8.92 28.63
C VAL A 323 5.39 -8.89 27.28
N TRP A 324 5.68 -7.92 26.40
CA TRP A 324 5.11 -7.84 25.05
C TRP A 324 6.04 -8.32 23.92
N ALA A 325 7.30 -8.66 24.23
CA ALA A 325 8.28 -9.02 23.21
C ALA A 325 7.97 -10.35 22.51
N ARG A 326 7.25 -11.28 23.15
CA ARG A 326 7.04 -12.65 22.66
C ARG A 326 5.59 -12.94 22.27
N GLY A 327 5.39 -13.78 21.26
CA GLY A 327 4.09 -14.35 20.84
C GLY A 327 3.03 -13.40 20.24
N ILE A 328 2.77 -12.25 20.86
CA ILE A 328 1.64 -11.37 20.58
C ILE A 328 1.64 -10.86 19.13
N ASP A 329 0.51 -11.08 18.44
CA ASP A 329 0.27 -10.71 17.04
C ASP A 329 -0.56 -9.44 16.91
N VAL A 330 0.02 -8.45 16.23
CA VAL A 330 -0.60 -7.21 15.76
C VAL A 330 0.04 -6.88 14.42
N GLN A 331 -0.61 -7.25 13.31
CA GLN A 331 -0.01 -7.19 11.97
C GLN A 331 0.28 -5.76 11.47
N GLN A 332 -0.32 -4.73 12.08
CA GLN A 332 -0.21 -3.33 11.67
C GLN A 332 1.03 -2.60 12.24
N VAL A 333 1.80 -3.25 13.12
CA VAL A 333 3.06 -2.71 13.67
C VAL A 333 4.13 -2.70 12.58
N SER A 334 4.51 -1.50 12.15
CA SER A 334 5.58 -1.27 11.15
C SER A 334 6.91 -0.87 11.78
N LEU A 335 6.87 -0.28 12.98
CA LEU A 335 8.04 0.27 13.68
C LEU A 335 8.17 -0.32 15.09
N VAL A 336 9.39 -0.74 15.44
CA VAL A 336 9.79 -1.07 16.82
C VAL A 336 10.89 -0.11 17.25
N ILE A 337 10.77 0.46 18.44
CA ILE A 337 11.81 1.30 19.04
C ILE A 337 12.29 0.62 20.33
N ASN A 338 13.55 0.20 20.35
CA ASN A 338 14.23 -0.18 21.59
C ASN A 338 14.76 1.10 22.24
N TYR A 339 13.94 1.71 23.10
CA TYR A 339 14.36 2.86 23.93
C TYR A 339 15.46 2.45 24.91
N ASP A 340 15.37 1.21 25.40
CA ASP A 340 16.47 0.48 26.02
C ASP A 340 16.85 -0.72 25.16
N LEU A 341 18.15 -0.97 24.94
CA LEU A 341 18.59 -2.27 24.43
C LEU A 341 18.17 -3.39 25.40
N PRO A 342 17.75 -4.56 24.88
CA PRO A 342 17.38 -5.68 25.73
C PRO A 342 18.58 -6.19 26.53
N SER A 343 18.36 -6.50 27.81
CA SER A 343 19.39 -7.04 28.71
C SER A 343 19.84 -8.47 28.35
N ASN A 344 19.11 -9.16 27.47
CA ASN A 344 19.50 -10.44 26.91
C ASN A 344 19.30 -10.46 25.39
N ARG A 345 20.28 -11.01 24.67
CA ARG A 345 20.32 -11.04 23.19
C ARG A 345 19.12 -11.77 22.58
N GLU A 346 18.62 -12.85 23.19
CA GLU A 346 17.45 -13.56 22.64
C GLU A 346 16.19 -12.69 22.63
N ASN A 347 16.04 -11.75 23.57
CA ASN A 347 14.90 -10.83 23.58
C ASN A 347 14.95 -9.83 22.39
N TYR A 348 16.12 -9.58 21.81
CA TYR A 348 16.27 -8.66 20.67
C TYR A 348 15.45 -9.10 19.45
N ILE A 349 15.66 -10.34 18.98
CA ILE A 349 14.89 -10.92 17.85
C ILE A 349 13.38 -10.95 18.15
N HIS A 350 13.00 -11.22 19.40
CA HIS A 350 11.60 -11.24 19.82
C HIS A 350 10.94 -9.85 19.73
N ARG A 351 11.60 -8.82 20.30
CA ARG A 351 11.17 -7.41 20.25
C ARG A 351 11.07 -6.89 18.82
N ILE A 352 12.12 -7.02 18.02
CA ILE A 352 12.12 -6.47 16.66
C ILE A 352 11.17 -7.25 15.74
N GLY A 353 11.04 -8.57 15.95
CA GLY A 353 10.05 -9.43 15.29
C GLY A 353 8.60 -9.20 15.72
N ARG A 354 8.30 -8.06 16.36
CA ARG A 354 6.94 -7.50 16.46
C ARG A 354 6.53 -6.77 15.16
N SER A 355 7.46 -6.07 14.51
CA SER A 355 7.27 -5.59 13.14
C SER A 355 7.72 -6.66 12.13
N GLY A 356 7.49 -6.42 10.84
CA GLY A 356 7.94 -7.29 9.76
C GLY A 356 7.26 -8.68 9.70
N ARG A 357 6.09 -8.85 10.32
CA ARG A 357 5.35 -10.12 10.36
C ARG A 357 4.81 -10.50 8.98
N PHE A 358 4.85 -11.80 8.66
CA PHE A 358 4.39 -12.38 7.39
C PHE A 358 4.96 -11.61 6.17
N GLY A 359 6.29 -11.51 6.10
CA GLY A 359 7.07 -10.90 5.01
C GLY A 359 6.82 -9.42 4.73
N ARG A 360 6.06 -8.72 5.59
CA ARG A 360 5.94 -7.26 5.53
C ARG A 360 7.30 -6.62 5.81
N LYS A 361 7.55 -5.46 5.23
CA LYS A 361 8.71 -4.64 5.63
C LYS A 361 8.46 -4.03 7.00
N GLY A 362 9.49 -4.02 7.83
CA GLY A 362 9.46 -3.42 9.16
C GLY A 362 10.75 -2.69 9.44
N VAL A 363 10.72 -1.78 10.42
CA VAL A 363 11.91 -1.10 10.91
C VAL A 363 12.04 -1.32 12.41
N ALA A 364 13.28 -1.51 12.86
CA ALA A 364 13.68 -1.52 14.26
C ALA A 364 14.72 -0.41 14.49
N ILE A 365 14.46 0.51 15.42
CA ILE A 365 15.38 1.60 15.80
C ILE A 365 15.85 1.34 17.23
N ASN A 366 17.15 1.39 17.45
CA ASN A 366 17.79 1.13 18.73
C ASN A 366 18.42 2.39 19.29
N PHE A 367 18.05 2.83 20.49
CA PHE A 367 18.73 3.93 21.16
C PHE A 367 19.92 3.37 21.95
N VAL A 368 21.12 3.82 21.60
CA VAL A 368 22.38 3.25 22.08
C VAL A 368 23.21 4.34 22.74
N THR A 369 23.42 4.23 24.05
CA THR A 369 24.37 5.07 24.78
C THR A 369 25.80 4.55 24.63
N SER A 370 26.78 5.34 25.07
CA SER A 370 28.20 4.95 25.10
C SER A 370 28.47 3.64 25.86
N GLU A 371 27.62 3.27 26.83
CA GLU A 371 27.72 2.01 27.57
C GLU A 371 27.09 0.83 26.80
N ASP A 372 26.03 1.10 26.04
CA ASP A 372 25.25 0.12 25.27
C ASP A 372 25.98 -0.41 24.02
N VAL A 373 27.01 0.30 23.52
CA VAL A 373 27.74 -0.06 22.28
C VAL A 373 28.24 -1.51 22.28
N ARG A 374 28.68 -2.03 23.43
CA ARG A 374 29.14 -3.42 23.55
C ARG A 374 27.99 -4.41 23.36
N ILE A 375 26.84 -4.14 23.96
CA ILE A 375 25.63 -4.97 23.86
C ILE A 375 25.14 -5.01 22.41
N LEU A 376 25.18 -3.87 21.70
CA LEU A 376 24.84 -3.82 20.28
C LEU A 376 25.77 -4.69 19.42
N ARG A 377 27.09 -4.57 19.59
CA ARG A 377 28.07 -5.38 18.84
C ARG A 377 27.97 -6.88 19.16
N ASP A 378 27.68 -7.24 20.41
CA ASP A 378 27.44 -8.64 20.79
C ASP A 378 26.19 -9.21 20.12
N ILE A 379 25.14 -8.39 19.91
CA ILE A 379 23.92 -8.77 19.18
C ILE A 379 24.21 -8.96 17.68
N GLU A 380 24.91 -8.00 17.04
CA GLU A 380 25.31 -8.09 15.64
C GLU A 380 26.11 -9.37 15.36
N LEU A 381 27.16 -9.61 16.16
CA LEU A 381 28.06 -10.74 15.99
C LEU A 381 27.39 -12.09 16.31
N TYR A 382 26.42 -12.14 17.23
CA TYR A 382 25.74 -13.39 17.56
C TYR A 382 24.69 -13.81 16.53
N TYR A 383 24.02 -12.86 15.88
CA TYR A 383 23.01 -13.11 14.84
C TYR A 383 23.54 -12.97 13.41
N SER A 384 24.83 -12.69 13.24
CA SER A 384 25.45 -12.43 11.93
C SER A 384 24.72 -11.31 11.16
N THR A 385 24.19 -10.30 11.89
CA THR A 385 23.35 -9.22 11.37
C THR A 385 24.07 -7.88 11.34
N GLN A 386 23.69 -7.02 10.40
CA GLN A 386 24.11 -5.63 10.34
C GLN A 386 23.04 -4.74 10.98
N ILE A 387 23.44 -3.84 11.89
CA ILE A 387 22.59 -2.78 12.45
C ILE A 387 23.24 -1.45 12.08
N ASP A 388 22.69 -0.77 11.08
CA ASP A 388 23.28 0.43 10.51
C ASP A 388 23.10 1.65 11.43
N GLU A 389 24.01 2.62 11.36
CA GLU A 389 23.76 3.93 11.97
C GLU A 389 22.61 4.62 11.23
N MET A 390 21.69 5.23 11.96
CA MET A 390 20.48 5.80 11.36
C MET A 390 20.83 7.03 10.49
N PRO A 391 20.55 7.02 9.18
CA PRO A 391 20.96 8.09 8.27
C PRO A 391 20.14 9.37 8.48
N MET A 392 20.80 10.53 8.60
CA MET A 392 20.13 11.82 8.90
C MET A 392 18.99 12.17 7.94
N ASN A 393 17.82 12.48 8.54
CA ASN A 393 16.60 13.19 8.10
C ASN A 393 16.02 12.99 6.68
N GLY A 394 16.81 12.89 5.61
CA GLY A 394 16.32 12.63 4.25
C GLY A 394 15.93 11.17 4.00
N TYR A 395 16.62 10.22 4.65
CA TYR A 395 16.50 8.80 4.34
C TYR A 395 15.41 8.06 5.13
N LEU A 396 15.00 8.57 6.31
CA LEU A 396 14.04 7.90 7.19
C LEU A 396 12.67 7.66 6.53
N ARG A 397 12.13 8.66 5.81
CA ARG A 397 10.87 8.52 5.09
C ARG A 397 10.92 7.44 4.01
N ALA A 398 12.05 7.30 3.32
CA ALA A 398 12.25 6.28 2.30
C ALA A 398 12.38 4.85 2.89
N LEU A 399 12.70 4.73 4.18
CA LEU A 399 12.89 3.44 4.86
C LEU A 399 11.63 2.89 5.54
N LEU A 400 10.72 3.76 5.96
CA LEU A 400 9.40 3.39 6.48
C LEU A 400 8.29 3.42 5.40
N ALA A 401 8.55 4.03 4.25
CA ALA A 401 7.73 3.80 3.06
C ALA A 401 7.81 2.31 2.62
N PRO A 402 6.74 1.73 2.05
CA PRO A 402 6.77 0.38 1.51
C PRO A 402 7.69 0.32 0.29
N GLN A 403 8.97 0.01 0.51
CA GLN A 403 9.96 -0.08 -0.56
C GLN A 403 9.62 -1.22 -1.53
N SER A 404 9.30 -0.91 -2.78
CA SER A 404 9.63 -1.77 -3.93
C SER A 404 11.15 -1.95 -3.94
N GLY A 405 11.63 -3.20 -3.92
CA GLY A 405 12.99 -3.50 -3.48
C GLY A 405 14.07 -3.36 -4.56
N GLU A 406 15.16 -2.67 -4.21
CA GLU A 406 16.53 -2.99 -4.61
C GLU A 406 17.51 -2.43 -3.56
N GLN A 407 18.61 -3.14 -3.28
CA GLN A 407 19.58 -2.77 -2.25
C GLN A 407 20.87 -2.22 -2.86
N MET A 408 21.28 -1.02 -2.43
CA MET A 408 22.64 -0.53 -2.62
C MET A 408 23.67 -1.46 -1.96
N LEU A 409 24.81 -1.67 -2.62
CA LEU A 409 26.02 -2.23 -2.04
C LEU A 409 27.14 -1.20 -2.14
N VAL A 410 27.88 -1.00 -1.04
CA VAL A 410 29.05 -0.11 -0.95
C VAL A 410 30.23 -0.95 -0.49
N GLU A 411 31.30 -1.02 -1.28
CA GLU A 411 32.60 -1.58 -0.86
C GLU A 411 33.58 -0.45 -0.52
N GLU A 412 34.14 -0.44 0.69
CA GLU A 412 35.37 0.29 0.97
C GLU A 412 36.59 -0.51 0.48
N LYS A 413 37.49 0.13 -0.27
CA LYS A 413 38.84 -0.41 -0.55
C LYS A 413 39.93 0.60 -0.23
N GLY A 414 40.82 0.20 0.68
CA GLY A 414 41.95 1.00 1.15
C GLY A 414 42.97 1.31 0.05
N HIS A 415 43.55 2.50 0.13
CA HIS A 415 44.53 2.98 -0.85
C HIS A 415 45.93 2.37 -0.62
N SER A 416 46.57 1.92 -1.70
CA SER A 416 48.04 1.83 -1.77
C SER A 416 48.53 2.63 -2.99
N ARG A 417 49.68 3.31 -2.84
CA ARG A 417 50.16 4.33 -3.78
C ARG A 417 50.96 3.72 -4.95
N GLN A 418 50.72 4.21 -6.17
CA GLN A 418 51.79 4.51 -7.13
C GLN A 418 51.37 5.62 -8.12
N GLY A 419 52.34 6.43 -8.56
CA GLY A 419 52.17 7.82 -9.00
C GLY A 419 51.57 8.10 -10.38
N GLY A 420 51.14 9.36 -10.57
CA GLY A 420 50.81 9.91 -11.90
C GLY A 420 49.80 11.06 -11.90
N ILE A 421 50.31 12.31 -11.84
CA ILE A 421 49.64 13.57 -12.27
C ILE A 421 48.23 13.84 -11.69
N ALA A 422 48.16 14.79 -10.74
CA ALA A 422 46.91 15.25 -10.16
C ALA A 422 46.22 16.35 -10.99
N THR A 423 44.96 16.12 -11.35
CA THR A 423 43.99 17.16 -11.73
C THR A 423 42.78 17.02 -10.81
N ARG A 424 42.34 18.10 -10.14
CA ARG A 424 41.24 18.04 -9.17
C ARG A 424 39.90 17.75 -9.85
N LEU A 425 39.38 16.54 -9.64
CA LEU A 425 37.96 16.20 -9.77
C LEU A 425 37.35 16.12 -8.36
N SER A 426 36.47 17.06 -8.03
CA SER A 426 35.64 17.02 -6.83
C SER A 426 34.19 16.75 -7.25
N ASN A 427 33.58 15.74 -6.65
CA ASN A 427 32.24 15.19 -6.92
C ASN A 427 32.18 14.29 -8.18
N LEU A 428 32.48 13.01 -7.99
CA LEU A 428 32.18 11.92 -8.91
C LEU A 428 31.53 10.80 -8.10
N ILE A 429 30.25 10.49 -8.36
CA ILE A 429 29.55 9.35 -7.76
C ILE A 429 29.65 8.18 -8.75
N VAL A 430 30.27 7.08 -8.33
CA VAL A 430 30.42 5.87 -9.16
C VAL A 430 29.43 4.82 -8.66
N PHE A 431 28.44 4.47 -9.48
CA PHE A 431 27.63 3.28 -9.29
C PHE A 431 28.25 2.10 -10.04
N SER A 432 28.44 0.98 -9.34
CA SER A 432 29.00 -0.25 -9.89
C SER A 432 28.05 -1.41 -9.59
N SER A 433 27.20 -1.76 -10.57
CA SER A 433 26.61 -3.11 -10.67
C SER A 433 27.25 -3.83 -11.85
N ARG A 434 27.28 -5.17 -11.83
CA ARG A 434 28.20 -5.98 -12.67
C ARG A 434 28.02 -5.92 -14.20
N ASN A 435 27.14 -5.08 -14.76
CA ASN A 435 27.02 -4.88 -16.22
C ASN A 435 26.48 -3.48 -16.66
N ILE A 436 26.36 -2.47 -15.79
CA ILE A 436 25.91 -1.13 -16.17
C ILE A 436 26.83 -0.06 -15.55
N CYS A 437 27.35 0.84 -16.37
CA CYS A 437 28.04 2.06 -15.95
C CYS A 437 27.30 3.29 -16.50
N VAL A 438 27.01 4.26 -15.63
CA VAL A 438 26.40 5.54 -15.98
C VAL A 438 27.48 6.63 -15.89
N TYR A 439 27.62 7.44 -16.94
CA TYR A 439 28.56 8.56 -16.99
C TYR A 439 27.80 9.88 -17.14
N GLY A 440 28.04 10.83 -16.23
CA GLY A 440 27.60 12.22 -16.37
C GLY A 440 28.78 13.11 -16.77
N LEU A 441 28.66 13.85 -17.87
CA LEU A 441 29.61 14.86 -18.30
C LEU A 441 28.93 16.23 -18.37
N THR A 442 29.30 17.14 -17.48
CA THR A 442 28.90 18.55 -17.55
C THR A 442 29.93 19.34 -18.36
N SER A 443 29.70 19.49 -19.66
CA SER A 443 30.56 20.32 -20.53
C SER A 443 30.18 21.80 -20.43
N ASN A 444 31.05 22.59 -19.81
CA ASN A 444 30.93 24.06 -19.78
C ASN A 444 31.62 24.66 -21.02
N PRO A 445 30.93 25.37 -21.93
CA PRO A 445 31.51 25.80 -23.20
C PRO A 445 32.49 26.97 -23.02
N LYS A 446 33.74 26.77 -23.46
CA LYS A 446 34.64 27.86 -23.85
C LYS A 446 34.87 27.79 -25.35
N HIS A 447 34.69 28.94 -26.01
CA HIS A 447 34.74 29.17 -27.46
C HIS A 447 35.90 28.49 -28.20
N ASP A 448 35.64 27.95 -29.41
CA ASP A 448 35.89 28.72 -30.64
C ASP A 448 35.04 28.23 -31.85
N THR A 449 34.88 29.09 -32.87
CA THR A 449 34.36 28.86 -34.25
C THR A 449 32.84 28.64 -34.51
N GLN A 450 32.14 29.76 -34.72
CA GLN A 450 31.09 30.03 -35.74
C GLN A 450 29.99 28.99 -36.10
N LYS A 451 28.91 28.93 -35.31
CA LYS A 451 27.50 29.24 -35.71
C LYS A 451 26.54 29.01 -34.51
N PRO A 452 25.49 29.83 -34.31
CA PRO A 452 24.61 29.67 -33.16
C PRO A 452 23.53 28.60 -33.41
N LEU A 453 23.56 27.52 -32.61
CA LEU A 453 22.42 26.67 -32.31
C LEU A 453 22.10 26.86 -30.81
N SER A 454 20.81 27.00 -30.48
CA SER A 454 20.35 27.53 -29.20
C SER A 454 19.79 26.47 -28.27
N GLY A 455 20.30 26.39 -27.04
CA GLY A 455 19.73 25.63 -25.91
C GLY A 455 20.72 24.69 -25.22
N PRO A 456 20.75 24.63 -23.87
CA PRO A 456 21.50 23.59 -23.16
C PRO A 456 20.76 22.24 -23.28
N VAL A 457 21.50 21.16 -23.50
CA VAL A 457 20.98 19.80 -23.61
C VAL A 457 21.62 18.94 -22.52
N ASP A 458 20.85 18.52 -21.53
CA ASP A 458 21.28 17.54 -20.54
C ASP A 458 21.04 16.13 -21.08
N MET A 459 22.08 15.49 -21.61
CA MET A 459 22.03 14.10 -22.10
C MET A 459 22.42 13.11 -21.01
N PHE A 460 21.56 12.10 -20.77
CA PHE A 460 21.88 10.93 -19.97
C PHE A 460 22.00 9.70 -20.88
N TYR A 461 23.13 8.98 -20.78
CA TYR A 461 23.37 7.75 -21.53
C TYR A 461 23.20 6.52 -20.63
N VAL A 462 22.44 5.53 -21.11
CA VAL A 462 22.37 4.18 -20.52
C VAL A 462 22.85 3.20 -21.57
N LEU A 463 23.90 2.44 -21.25
CA LEU A 463 24.45 1.37 -22.09
C LEU A 463 24.04 0.01 -21.52
N ASP A 464 23.27 -0.75 -22.28
CA ASP A 464 23.06 -2.18 -22.06
C ASP A 464 24.21 -2.96 -22.74
N THR A 465 24.86 -3.83 -21.97
CA THR A 465 26.00 -4.67 -22.42
C THR A 465 25.63 -6.15 -22.58
N SER A 466 24.35 -6.52 -22.39
CA SER A 466 23.93 -7.92 -22.29
C SER A 466 23.95 -8.72 -23.60
N HIS A 467 23.93 -8.06 -24.76
CA HIS A 467 23.87 -8.70 -26.09
C HIS A 467 24.82 -8.05 -27.09
N CYS A 468 25.38 -8.84 -28.03
CA CYS A 468 26.42 -8.41 -28.99
C CYS A 468 25.95 -7.42 -30.09
N HIS A 469 24.78 -6.81 -29.95
CA HIS A 469 24.34 -5.65 -30.73
C HIS A 469 23.75 -4.61 -29.77
N ALA A 470 24.52 -3.56 -29.49
CA ALA A 470 24.09 -2.50 -28.58
C ALA A 470 22.90 -1.72 -29.17
N LYS A 471 21.74 -1.78 -28.52
CA LYS A 471 20.63 -0.83 -28.73
C LYS A 471 20.68 0.21 -27.62
N VAL A 472 21.05 1.44 -27.98
CA VAL A 472 20.96 2.59 -27.07
C VAL A 472 19.48 2.96 -26.91
N HIS A 473 18.93 2.74 -25.72
CA HIS A 473 17.65 3.35 -25.35
C HIS A 473 17.88 4.82 -25.02
N LEU A 474 17.61 5.67 -26.00
CA LEU A 474 17.71 7.11 -25.86
C LEU A 474 16.59 7.61 -24.93
N LEU A 475 16.91 7.83 -23.65
CA LEU A 475 16.08 8.64 -22.77
C LEU A 475 16.28 10.12 -23.17
N VAL A 476 15.67 10.49 -24.30
CA VAL A 476 15.63 11.89 -24.72
C VAL A 476 14.66 12.60 -23.79
N VAL A 477 15.21 13.30 -22.81
CA VAL A 477 14.55 14.50 -22.30
C VAL A 477 14.64 15.52 -23.43
N GLU A 478 13.74 15.41 -24.42
CA GLU A 478 13.65 16.41 -25.47
C GLU A 478 13.44 17.78 -24.82
N GLY A 479 14.20 18.78 -25.28
CA GLY A 479 14.16 20.14 -24.76
C GLY A 479 12.84 20.83 -25.11
N TYR A 480 11.77 20.49 -24.38
CA TYR A 480 10.45 21.10 -24.52
C TYR A 480 10.39 22.43 -23.75
N ASP A 481 10.92 23.49 -24.35
CA ASP A 481 10.79 24.84 -23.80
C ASP A 481 9.45 25.49 -24.20
N TYR A 482 8.32 24.87 -23.80
CA TYR A 482 7.00 25.51 -23.76
C TYR A 482 6.23 25.11 -22.49
N PHE A 483 5.75 26.14 -21.77
CA PHE A 483 5.11 26.09 -20.44
C PHE A 483 5.72 25.13 -19.42
N ALA A 484 7.02 25.28 -19.15
CA ALA A 484 7.63 24.77 -17.91
C ALA A 484 6.81 25.17 -16.66
N LYS A 485 6.25 26.39 -16.64
CA LYS A 485 5.38 26.90 -15.59
C LYS A 485 4.17 27.63 -16.17
N PHE A 486 2.96 27.39 -15.65
CA PHE A 486 1.74 28.06 -16.11
C PHE A 486 0.62 28.05 -15.06
N LYS A 487 -0.32 28.99 -15.17
CA LYS A 487 -1.53 28.99 -14.34
C LYS A 487 -2.59 28.04 -14.89
N ALA A 488 -3.17 27.23 -14.02
CA ALA A 488 -4.35 26.39 -14.28
C ALA A 488 -5.45 26.68 -13.26
N ALA A 489 -6.71 26.47 -13.64
CA ALA A 489 -7.82 26.65 -12.71
C ALA A 489 -8.92 25.60 -12.84
N ALA A 490 -9.47 25.20 -11.70
CA ALA A 490 -10.72 24.46 -11.63
C ALA A 490 -11.89 25.45 -11.66
N VAL A 491 -12.86 25.23 -12.55
CA VAL A 491 -14.07 26.04 -12.66
C VAL A 491 -15.06 25.60 -11.59
N HIS A 492 -15.26 26.43 -10.56
CA HIS A 492 -16.33 26.25 -9.58
C HIS A 492 -17.49 27.19 -9.95
N ALA A 493 -18.42 26.71 -10.77
CA ALA A 493 -19.59 27.49 -11.19
C ALA A 493 -20.76 26.54 -11.48
N ALA A 494 -22.00 27.01 -11.37
CA ALA A 494 -23.16 26.27 -11.86
C ALA A 494 -23.35 26.47 -13.38
N PRO A 495 -23.86 25.47 -14.12
CA PRO A 495 -24.28 25.63 -15.52
C PRO A 495 -25.61 26.39 -15.63
N VAL A 496 -26.02 26.79 -16.84
CA VAL A 496 -27.40 27.27 -17.04
C VAL A 496 -28.26 26.04 -17.31
N TYR A 497 -28.81 25.48 -16.23
CA TYR A 497 -29.36 24.12 -16.22
C TYR A 497 -30.37 23.87 -17.33
N MET A 498 -30.21 22.75 -18.05
CA MET A 498 -31.06 22.34 -19.17
C MET A 498 -31.15 23.35 -20.34
N ASN A 499 -30.14 24.22 -20.47
CA ASN A 499 -29.99 25.14 -21.59
C ASN A 499 -28.56 25.08 -22.16
N LYS A 500 -28.39 24.32 -23.24
CA LYS A 500 -27.11 24.15 -23.96
C LYS A 500 -26.51 25.49 -24.37
N GLN A 501 -27.31 26.33 -25.04
CA GLN A 501 -26.84 27.58 -25.65
C GLN A 501 -26.33 28.57 -24.59
N ALA A 502 -27.13 28.84 -23.56
CA ALA A 502 -26.75 29.76 -22.48
C ALA A 502 -25.56 29.23 -21.65
N THR A 503 -25.44 27.90 -21.52
CA THR A 503 -24.27 27.30 -20.86
C THR A 503 -23.00 27.43 -21.72
N LEU A 504 -23.08 27.21 -23.05
CA LEU A 504 -21.95 27.46 -23.95
C LEU A 504 -21.50 28.92 -23.92
N GLU A 505 -22.43 29.88 -23.90
CA GLU A 505 -22.12 31.30 -23.73
C GLU A 505 -21.43 31.59 -22.39
N LYS A 506 -21.81 30.88 -21.31
CA LYS A 506 -21.10 30.93 -20.02
C LYS A 506 -19.69 30.34 -20.11
N VAL A 507 -19.51 29.18 -20.75
CA VAL A 507 -18.19 28.57 -20.99
C VAL A 507 -17.27 29.54 -21.75
N VAL A 508 -17.77 30.16 -22.83
CA VAL A 508 -17.01 31.16 -23.61
C VAL A 508 -16.62 32.39 -22.77
N ARG A 509 -17.50 32.87 -21.88
CA ARG A 509 -17.16 33.97 -20.96
C ARG A 509 -16.05 33.57 -19.98
N LEU A 510 -16.13 32.38 -19.39
CA LEU A 510 -15.12 31.86 -18.46
C LEU A 510 -13.77 31.64 -19.15
N ILE A 511 -13.74 31.15 -20.40
CA ILE A 511 -12.52 31.04 -21.22
C ILE A 511 -11.89 32.42 -21.46
N LYS A 512 -12.70 33.43 -21.78
CA LYS A 512 -12.21 34.81 -22.00
C LYS A 512 -11.67 35.44 -20.72
N GLN A 513 -12.35 35.26 -19.59
CA GLN A 513 -11.88 35.68 -18.28
C GLN A 513 -10.53 35.02 -17.95
N ALA A 514 -10.42 33.70 -18.14
CA ALA A 514 -9.20 32.95 -17.88
C ALA A 514 -8.01 33.46 -18.72
N GLY A 515 -8.24 33.78 -20.00
CA GLY A 515 -7.23 34.41 -20.86
C GLY A 515 -6.76 35.77 -20.34
N GLN A 516 -7.67 36.58 -19.79
CA GLN A 516 -7.35 37.87 -19.17
C GLN A 516 -6.56 37.71 -17.85
N GLU A 517 -6.83 36.67 -17.06
CA GLU A 517 -6.12 36.35 -15.81
C GLU A 517 -4.76 35.65 -16.03
N GLY A 518 -4.44 35.32 -17.29
CA GLY A 518 -3.21 34.63 -17.70
C GLY A 518 -3.23 33.11 -17.46
N ILE A 519 -4.40 32.54 -17.22
CA ILE A 519 -4.62 31.09 -17.08
C ILE A 519 -4.45 30.42 -18.44
N LYS A 520 -3.85 29.22 -18.48
CA LYS A 520 -3.58 28.44 -19.69
C LYS A 520 -4.35 27.13 -19.79
N LEU A 521 -4.90 26.65 -18.67
CA LEU A 521 -5.77 25.48 -18.61
C LEU A 521 -6.98 25.74 -17.69
N LEU A 522 -8.18 25.49 -18.20
CA LEU A 522 -9.40 25.37 -17.39
C LEU A 522 -9.89 23.92 -17.35
N VAL A 523 -10.29 23.44 -16.18
CA VAL A 523 -11.04 22.19 -16.04
C VAL A 523 -12.44 22.50 -15.54
N PHE A 524 -13.46 21.96 -16.21
CA PHE A 524 -14.87 22.14 -15.88
C PHE A 524 -15.45 20.90 -15.16
N PRO A 525 -16.51 21.09 -14.34
CA PRO A 525 -17.22 20.01 -13.65
C PRO A 525 -17.82 18.93 -14.56
N GLU A 526 -18.20 17.79 -13.96
CA GLU A 526 -18.82 16.67 -14.69
C GLU A 526 -20.11 17.14 -15.37
N THR A 527 -20.20 16.89 -16.68
CA THR A 527 -21.36 17.24 -17.50
C THR A 527 -21.83 18.69 -17.31
N PHE A 528 -20.89 19.64 -17.28
CA PHE A 528 -21.20 21.07 -17.22
C PHE A 528 -22.17 21.51 -18.33
N VAL A 529 -22.06 20.97 -19.56
CA VAL A 529 -23.06 21.21 -20.63
C VAL A 529 -23.92 19.96 -20.84
N PRO A 530 -25.27 20.02 -20.69
CA PRO A 530 -26.12 21.15 -20.27
C PRO A 530 -26.34 21.23 -18.74
N GLY A 531 -25.57 20.46 -17.96
CA GLY A 531 -25.69 20.29 -16.52
C GLY A 531 -25.91 18.81 -16.15
N TYR A 532 -25.30 18.36 -15.06
CA TYR A 532 -25.47 16.99 -14.55
C TYR A 532 -26.94 16.70 -14.23
N PRO A 533 -27.55 15.61 -14.72
CA PRO A 533 -29.00 15.40 -14.73
C PRO A 533 -29.54 14.94 -13.37
N TYR A 534 -29.43 15.76 -12.32
CA TYR A 534 -29.84 15.42 -10.94
C TYR A 534 -31.25 14.82 -10.81
N PHE A 535 -32.15 15.13 -11.74
CA PHE A 535 -33.49 14.55 -11.76
C PHE A 535 -33.52 13.01 -11.85
N ILE A 536 -32.44 12.36 -12.33
CA ILE A 536 -32.40 10.90 -12.40
C ILE A 536 -32.36 10.23 -11.03
N GLU A 537 -31.83 10.94 -10.03
CA GLU A 537 -31.72 10.53 -8.64
C GLU A 537 -32.99 10.88 -7.84
N CYS A 538 -33.70 11.94 -8.25
CA CYS A 538 -34.82 12.51 -7.49
C CYS A 538 -36.20 11.88 -7.78
N TYR A 539 -36.42 11.30 -8.97
CA TYR A 539 -37.76 10.94 -9.44
C TYR A 539 -37.86 9.49 -9.96
N PRO A 540 -39.04 8.84 -9.95
CA PRO A 540 -39.21 7.53 -10.59
C PRO A 540 -38.97 7.59 -12.11
N PRO A 541 -38.31 6.60 -12.74
CA PRO A 541 -37.93 6.64 -14.16
C PRO A 541 -39.08 6.97 -15.14
N LEU A 542 -40.29 6.45 -14.88
CA LEU A 542 -41.47 6.73 -15.72
C LEU A 542 -41.89 8.21 -15.73
N LYS A 543 -41.56 9.00 -14.70
CA LYS A 543 -41.82 10.45 -14.70
C LYS A 543 -40.77 11.22 -15.51
N GLN A 544 -39.59 10.66 -15.72
CA GLN A 544 -38.44 11.36 -16.32
C GLN A 544 -38.42 11.34 -17.86
N VAL A 545 -39.29 10.57 -18.52
CA VAL A 545 -39.21 10.30 -19.98
C VAL A 545 -39.14 11.57 -20.83
N SER A 546 -39.94 12.59 -20.51
CA SER A 546 -39.91 13.90 -21.19
C SER A 546 -38.63 14.68 -20.90
N ALA A 547 -38.16 14.67 -19.65
CA ALA A 547 -36.91 15.31 -19.24
C ALA A 547 -35.70 14.67 -19.93
N LEU A 548 -35.66 13.34 -20.07
CA LEU A 548 -34.61 12.60 -20.78
C LEU A 548 -34.60 12.92 -22.28
N ALA A 549 -35.77 12.99 -22.93
CA ALA A 549 -35.88 13.40 -24.33
C ALA A 549 -35.39 14.85 -24.54
N GLN A 550 -35.73 15.76 -23.62
CA GLN A 550 -35.19 17.11 -23.63
C GLN A 550 -33.67 17.11 -23.37
N TYR A 551 -33.17 16.28 -22.44
CA TYR A 551 -31.75 16.15 -22.12
C TYR A 551 -30.93 15.73 -23.33
N ALA A 552 -31.43 14.76 -24.10
CA ALA A 552 -30.85 14.34 -25.37
C ALA A 552 -30.85 15.47 -26.42
N SER A 553 -31.83 16.38 -26.42
CA SER A 553 -31.83 17.58 -27.29
C SER A 553 -30.81 18.65 -26.86
N GLN A 554 -30.52 18.74 -25.56
CA GLN A 554 -29.58 19.69 -24.95
C GLN A 554 -28.14 19.14 -24.86
N SER A 555 -27.92 17.88 -25.21
CA SER A 555 -26.59 17.28 -25.30
C SER A 555 -25.81 17.80 -26.52
N LEU A 556 -24.48 17.76 -26.43
CA LEU A 556 -23.55 18.27 -27.45
C LEU A 556 -23.16 17.19 -28.45
N VAL A 557 -23.18 17.51 -29.74
CA VAL A 557 -22.57 16.66 -30.78
C VAL A 557 -21.14 17.12 -30.97
N VAL A 558 -20.16 16.23 -30.74
CA VAL A 558 -18.74 16.54 -30.94
C VAL A 558 -18.32 16.11 -32.34
N SER A 559 -18.40 17.03 -33.30
CA SER A 559 -17.88 16.86 -34.66
C SER A 559 -17.22 18.14 -35.15
N ALA A 560 -16.29 18.03 -36.09
CA ALA A 560 -15.63 19.19 -36.70
C ALA A 560 -16.61 20.13 -37.45
N SER A 561 -17.80 19.61 -37.79
CA SER A 561 -18.92 20.32 -38.40
C SER A 561 -19.86 21.01 -37.40
N SER A 562 -19.76 20.74 -36.09
CA SER A 562 -20.65 21.34 -35.09
C SER A 562 -20.37 22.85 -34.91
N PRO A 563 -21.37 23.73 -35.09
CA PRO A 563 -21.25 25.14 -34.76
C PRO A 563 -20.97 25.39 -33.28
N GLU A 564 -21.52 24.56 -32.38
CA GLU A 564 -21.28 24.65 -30.94
C GLU A 564 -19.80 24.42 -30.60
N ILE A 565 -19.18 23.41 -31.21
CA ILE A 565 -17.74 23.12 -31.05
C ILE A 565 -16.88 24.21 -31.71
N ALA A 566 -17.29 24.74 -32.88
CA ALA A 566 -16.59 25.85 -33.53
C ALA A 566 -16.53 27.11 -32.64
N VAL A 567 -17.59 27.41 -31.88
CA VAL A 567 -17.58 28.51 -30.90
C VAL A 567 -16.58 28.28 -29.77
N LEU A 568 -16.50 27.06 -29.22
CA LEU A 568 -15.55 26.71 -28.15
C LEU A 568 -14.09 26.75 -28.63
N THR A 569 -13.78 26.15 -29.77
CA THR A 569 -12.43 26.14 -30.37
C THR A 569 -11.93 27.56 -30.69
N ASN A 570 -12.80 28.42 -31.22
CA ASN A 570 -12.46 29.82 -31.47
C ASN A 570 -12.23 30.60 -30.17
N ALA A 571 -13.01 30.35 -29.11
CA ALA A 571 -12.78 30.95 -27.80
C ALA A 571 -11.40 30.55 -27.25
N CYS A 572 -11.09 29.25 -27.21
CA CYS A 572 -9.80 28.71 -26.75
C CYS A 572 -8.62 29.34 -27.50
N ARG A 573 -8.70 29.39 -28.84
CA ARG A 573 -7.69 30.03 -29.71
C ARG A 573 -7.52 31.52 -29.42
N SER A 574 -8.64 32.26 -29.30
CA SER A 574 -8.60 33.73 -29.14
C SER A 574 -8.12 34.18 -27.76
N SER A 575 -8.34 33.36 -26.73
CA SER A 575 -7.93 33.63 -25.34
C SER A 575 -6.61 32.95 -24.97
N PHE A 576 -6.11 32.05 -25.82
CA PHE A 576 -4.93 31.21 -25.58
C PHE A 576 -5.08 30.38 -24.28
N VAL A 577 -6.19 29.63 -24.20
CA VAL A 577 -6.61 28.82 -23.05
C VAL A 577 -7.00 27.43 -23.55
N ALA A 578 -6.38 26.38 -23.02
CA ALA A 578 -6.85 25.01 -23.18
C ALA A 578 -7.97 24.71 -22.18
N ILE A 579 -8.88 23.79 -22.53
CA ILE A 579 -9.96 23.34 -21.64
C ILE A 579 -10.06 21.82 -21.58
N SER A 580 -10.45 21.30 -20.41
CA SER A 580 -11.17 20.03 -20.27
C SER A 580 -12.61 20.33 -19.86
N LEU A 581 -13.57 20.06 -20.75
CA LEU A 581 -14.98 20.40 -20.57
C LEU A 581 -15.83 19.14 -20.37
N GLY A 582 -16.41 18.97 -19.17
CA GLY A 582 -17.42 17.94 -18.94
C GLY A 582 -18.71 18.23 -19.74
N ILE A 583 -19.18 17.25 -20.50
CA ILE A 583 -20.35 17.34 -21.38
C ILE A 583 -21.21 16.08 -21.31
N SER A 584 -22.52 16.24 -21.55
CA SER A 584 -23.34 15.17 -22.10
C SER A 584 -23.15 15.20 -23.61
N GLU A 585 -22.37 14.25 -24.10
CA GLU A 585 -22.12 14.02 -25.52
C GLU A 585 -23.31 13.27 -26.15
N ARG A 586 -23.61 13.54 -27.42
CA ARG A 586 -24.55 12.79 -28.25
C ARG A 586 -23.88 12.41 -29.56
N VAL A 587 -24.03 11.15 -29.97
CA VAL A 587 -23.56 10.66 -31.27
C VAL A 587 -24.19 11.45 -32.41
N GLU A 588 -23.38 11.85 -33.41
CA GLU A 588 -23.87 12.59 -34.58
C GLU A 588 -24.90 11.76 -35.36
N GLY A 589 -26.08 12.34 -35.60
CA GLY A 589 -27.21 11.64 -36.23
C GLY A 589 -27.93 10.60 -35.36
N GLY A 590 -27.51 10.41 -34.10
CA GLY A 590 -28.08 9.42 -33.17
C GLY A 590 -28.73 10.01 -31.91
N TYR A 591 -29.27 9.12 -31.09
CA TYR A 591 -29.83 9.44 -29.75
C TYR A 591 -29.00 8.89 -28.59
N THR A 592 -27.97 8.07 -28.86
CA THR A 592 -27.04 7.57 -27.84
C THR A 592 -26.28 8.73 -27.21
N LEU A 593 -26.29 8.79 -25.88
CA LEU A 593 -25.58 9.80 -25.11
C LEU A 593 -24.40 9.18 -24.34
N PHE A 594 -23.38 9.97 -24.07
CA PHE A 594 -22.26 9.63 -23.19
C PHE A 594 -21.99 10.76 -22.19
N ASN A 595 -21.51 10.39 -21.01
CA ASN A 595 -20.89 11.32 -20.07
C ASN A 595 -19.41 11.40 -20.45
N SER A 596 -18.96 12.59 -20.85
CA SER A 596 -17.67 12.74 -21.53
C SER A 596 -16.91 13.98 -21.10
N GLN A 597 -15.58 13.95 -21.22
CA GLN A 597 -14.73 15.15 -21.18
C GLN A 597 -14.23 15.49 -22.58
N LEU A 598 -14.53 16.69 -23.06
CA LEU A 598 -14.01 17.25 -24.32
C LEU A 598 -12.74 18.06 -24.04
N HIS A 599 -11.63 17.70 -24.68
CA HIS A 599 -10.35 18.38 -24.54
C HIS A 599 -10.04 19.25 -25.78
N ILE A 600 -9.86 20.55 -25.57
CA ILE A 600 -9.48 21.51 -26.62
C ILE A 600 -8.21 22.25 -26.16
N ASP A 601 -7.23 22.35 -27.05
CA ASP A 601 -5.92 22.99 -26.80
C ASP A 601 -5.97 24.54 -26.92
N THR A 602 -4.91 25.23 -26.46
CA THR A 602 -4.73 26.69 -26.60
C THR A 602 -4.78 27.18 -28.05
N THR A 603 -4.46 26.33 -29.03
CA THR A 603 -4.60 26.61 -30.47
C THR A 603 -6.04 26.52 -30.99
N GLY A 604 -6.98 26.05 -30.15
CA GLY A 604 -8.33 25.66 -30.56
C GLY A 604 -8.38 24.33 -31.31
N ALA A 605 -7.31 23.53 -31.32
CA ALA A 605 -7.37 22.16 -31.81
C ALA A 605 -8.18 21.28 -30.84
N ILE A 606 -9.12 20.48 -31.35
CA ILE A 606 -9.76 19.42 -30.56
C ILE A 606 -8.74 18.29 -30.41
N LEU A 607 -8.30 18.05 -29.18
CA LEU A 607 -7.35 16.98 -28.89
C LEU A 607 -8.08 15.63 -28.92
N GLY A 608 -9.26 15.58 -28.30
CA GLY A 608 -10.15 14.42 -28.32
C GLY A 608 -11.22 14.50 -27.25
N VAL A 609 -11.92 13.39 -27.04
CA VAL A 609 -12.93 13.22 -26.01
C VAL A 609 -12.64 11.95 -25.23
N HIS A 610 -12.71 12.00 -23.90
CA HIS A 610 -12.80 10.81 -23.04
C HIS A 610 -14.27 10.51 -22.74
N ARG A 611 -14.75 9.29 -23.05
CA ARG A 611 -16.10 8.79 -22.69
C ARG A 611 -16.00 7.94 -21.42
N LYS A 612 -16.76 8.30 -20.38
CA LYS A 612 -16.82 7.57 -19.09
C LYS A 612 -17.08 6.09 -19.34
N LEU A 613 -16.15 5.22 -18.94
CA LEU A 613 -16.18 3.79 -19.24
C LEU A 613 -17.49 3.15 -18.77
N GLN A 614 -17.89 3.47 -17.54
CA GLN A 614 -19.03 2.85 -16.88
C GLN A 614 -19.86 3.91 -16.12
N PRO A 615 -21.02 4.32 -16.66
CA PRO A 615 -21.99 5.09 -15.90
C PRO A 615 -22.48 4.34 -14.66
N THR A 616 -22.67 5.09 -13.57
CA THR A 616 -23.16 4.61 -12.26
C THR A 616 -24.61 4.13 -12.37
N TYR A 617 -25.11 3.40 -11.36
CA TYR A 617 -26.41 2.70 -11.34
C TYR A 617 -27.56 3.40 -12.11
N VAL A 618 -27.99 4.59 -11.71
CA VAL A 618 -29.07 5.33 -12.41
C VAL A 618 -28.61 6.12 -13.63
N GLU A 619 -27.33 6.51 -13.70
CA GLU A 619 -26.74 7.19 -14.86
C GLU A 619 -26.92 6.38 -16.16
N ARG A 620 -26.99 5.04 -16.05
CA ARG A 620 -27.26 4.11 -17.16
C ARG A 620 -28.64 4.28 -17.80
N ALA A 621 -29.55 5.04 -17.19
CA ALA A 621 -30.81 5.46 -17.82
C ALA A 621 -30.64 6.64 -18.79
N VAL A 622 -29.48 7.32 -18.76
CA VAL A 622 -29.14 8.47 -19.61
C VAL A 622 -28.04 8.13 -20.60
N TRP A 623 -26.94 7.57 -20.10
CA TRP A 623 -25.69 7.43 -20.84
C TRP A 623 -25.31 5.97 -21.09
N ALA A 624 -24.75 5.73 -22.27
CA ALA A 624 -24.14 4.47 -22.66
C ALA A 624 -22.70 4.34 -22.11
N GLN A 625 -22.12 3.15 -22.26
CA GLN A 625 -20.78 2.81 -21.74
C GLN A 625 -19.69 3.19 -22.74
N GLY A 626 -18.63 3.88 -22.27
CA GLY A 626 -17.46 4.21 -23.08
C GLY A 626 -16.65 2.99 -23.51
N GLY A 627 -16.16 2.98 -24.75
CA GLY A 627 -15.51 1.82 -25.35
C GLY A 627 -14.05 1.56 -24.99
N GLY A 628 -13.45 2.38 -24.11
CA GLY A 628 -12.01 2.30 -23.78
C GLY A 628 -11.07 2.93 -24.80
N HIS A 629 -11.42 2.96 -26.10
CA HIS A 629 -10.64 3.63 -27.16
C HIS A 629 -10.27 5.10 -26.86
N THR A 630 -11.15 5.79 -26.13
CA THR A 630 -11.05 7.19 -25.75
C THR A 630 -10.25 7.45 -24.47
N LEU A 631 -9.96 6.39 -23.69
CA LEU A 631 -9.20 6.50 -22.44
C LEU A 631 -7.70 6.58 -22.75
N LYS A 632 -7.21 7.79 -22.92
CA LYS A 632 -5.81 8.11 -23.21
C LYS A 632 -5.43 9.48 -22.66
N THR A 633 -4.14 9.79 -22.64
CA THR A 633 -3.68 11.18 -22.48
C THR A 633 -3.55 11.86 -23.84
N TRP A 634 -3.59 13.19 -23.81
CA TRP A 634 -3.60 14.04 -24.99
C TRP A 634 -2.44 15.04 -24.89
N ARG A 635 -1.56 15.04 -25.89
CA ARG A 635 -0.44 15.98 -25.96
C ARG A 635 -0.96 17.38 -26.29
N THR A 636 -0.69 18.34 -25.41
CA THR A 636 -1.00 19.76 -25.63
C THR A 636 0.17 20.47 -26.34
N GLU A 637 -0.12 21.59 -27.01
CA GLU A 637 0.94 22.49 -27.53
C GLU A 637 1.72 23.16 -26.39
N GLY A 638 1.19 23.13 -25.17
CA GLY A 638 1.89 23.54 -23.96
C GLY A 638 2.88 22.52 -23.39
N GLY A 639 3.26 21.49 -24.15
CA GLY A 639 4.33 20.55 -23.76
C GLY A 639 3.96 19.50 -22.70
N TYR A 640 2.70 19.46 -22.25
CA TYR A 640 2.21 18.48 -21.26
C TYR A 640 1.14 17.54 -21.80
N ASN A 641 1.04 16.37 -21.16
CA ASN A 641 0.03 15.36 -21.44
C ASN A 641 -1.16 15.54 -20.49
N LEU A 642 -2.31 15.91 -21.04
CA LEU A 642 -3.57 16.10 -20.32
C LEU A 642 -4.40 14.82 -20.42
N GLY A 643 -4.94 14.34 -19.30
CA GLY A 643 -6.00 13.33 -19.30
C GLY A 643 -7.01 13.63 -18.21
N GLY A 644 -8.10 12.88 -18.12
CA GLY A 644 -9.12 13.10 -17.09
C GLY A 644 -10.08 11.94 -16.96
N LEU A 645 -10.80 11.88 -15.84
CA LEU A 645 -11.84 10.88 -15.54
C LEU A 645 -13.08 11.56 -14.95
N CYS A 646 -14.23 10.91 -15.06
CA CYS A 646 -15.51 11.44 -14.59
C CYS A 646 -15.99 10.75 -13.30
N CYS A 647 -16.09 11.52 -12.21
CA CYS A 647 -16.74 11.11 -10.96
C CYS A 647 -16.27 9.74 -10.44
N TRP A 648 -17.15 8.77 -10.20
CA TRP A 648 -16.78 7.46 -9.64
C TRP A 648 -15.84 6.62 -10.52
N GLU A 649 -15.57 7.01 -11.76
CA GLU A 649 -14.52 6.42 -12.60
C GLU A 649 -13.12 6.51 -11.96
N HIS A 650 -12.86 7.52 -11.12
CA HIS A 650 -11.62 7.61 -10.33
C HIS A 650 -11.44 6.46 -9.31
N THR A 651 -12.48 5.67 -9.01
CA THR A 651 -12.35 4.44 -8.20
C THR A 651 -11.82 3.26 -9.02
N MET A 652 -11.94 3.30 -10.36
CA MET A 652 -11.47 2.24 -11.25
C MET A 652 -9.94 2.30 -11.37
N SER A 653 -9.23 1.52 -10.56
CA SER A 653 -7.76 1.48 -10.58
C SER A 653 -7.17 1.17 -11.96
N GLY A 654 -7.82 0.33 -12.77
CA GLY A 654 -7.40 0.09 -14.16
C GLY A 654 -7.53 1.30 -15.08
N ALA A 655 -8.55 2.16 -14.87
CA ALA A 655 -8.71 3.37 -15.67
C ALA A 655 -7.65 4.43 -15.32
N ARG A 656 -7.36 4.57 -14.01
CA ARG A 656 -6.25 5.39 -13.52
C ARG A 656 -4.90 4.89 -14.04
N GLN A 657 -4.63 3.58 -13.95
CA GLN A 657 -3.39 2.98 -14.45
C GLN A 657 -3.22 3.21 -15.95
N ALA A 658 -4.29 3.09 -16.75
CA ALA A 658 -4.24 3.33 -18.19
C ALA A 658 -3.76 4.76 -18.54
N LEU A 659 -4.13 5.79 -17.77
CA LEU A 659 -3.64 7.16 -17.97
C LEU A 659 -2.22 7.37 -17.44
N ILE A 660 -1.84 6.67 -16.36
CA ILE A 660 -0.49 6.71 -15.77
C ILE A 660 0.54 6.09 -16.72
N GLU A 661 0.21 4.93 -17.31
CA GLU A 661 1.02 4.27 -18.35
C GLU A 661 1.18 5.13 -19.61
N ASP A 662 0.18 5.97 -19.92
CA ASP A 662 0.17 6.93 -21.02
C ASP A 662 0.86 8.27 -20.65
N MET A 663 1.72 8.26 -19.62
CA MET A 663 2.55 9.39 -19.21
C MET A 663 1.76 10.68 -18.94
N GLN A 664 0.68 10.59 -18.17
CA GLN A 664 -0.07 11.78 -17.73
C GLN A 664 0.83 12.77 -16.97
N HIS A 665 0.63 14.07 -17.19
CA HIS A 665 1.28 15.16 -16.43
C HIS A 665 0.26 15.99 -15.64
N VAL A 666 -0.90 16.25 -16.25
CA VAL A 666 -2.02 16.96 -15.62
C VAL A 666 -3.29 16.12 -15.73
N HIS A 667 -4.02 16.04 -14.62
CA HIS A 667 -5.25 15.29 -14.50
C HIS A 667 -6.45 16.22 -14.29
N ALA A 668 -7.36 16.22 -15.25
CA ALA A 668 -8.64 16.90 -15.20
C ALA A 668 -9.69 16.01 -14.52
N ALA A 669 -9.89 16.22 -13.23
CA ALA A 669 -10.92 15.51 -12.48
C ALA A 669 -12.24 16.28 -12.55
N ALA A 670 -13.24 15.69 -13.20
CA ALA A 670 -14.57 16.28 -13.33
C ALA A 670 -15.54 15.56 -12.38
N TRP A 671 -16.19 16.32 -11.50
CA TRP A 671 -17.15 15.83 -10.52
C TRP A 671 -18.45 16.66 -10.56
N PRO A 672 -19.60 16.10 -10.15
CA PRO A 672 -20.80 16.86 -9.85
C PRO A 672 -20.81 17.28 -8.37
N ALA A 673 -21.82 18.03 -7.95
CA ALA A 673 -22.02 18.49 -6.57
C ALA A 673 -22.58 17.36 -5.67
N LEU A 674 -21.86 16.24 -5.53
CA LEU A 674 -22.35 15.05 -4.80
C LEU A 674 -22.78 15.36 -3.36
N SER A 675 -22.14 16.33 -2.69
CA SER A 675 -22.50 16.81 -1.34
C SER A 675 -23.89 17.46 -1.24
N THR A 676 -24.59 17.72 -2.35
CA THR A 676 -25.99 18.17 -2.34
C THR A 676 -27.02 17.05 -2.29
N MET A 677 -26.59 15.80 -2.52
CA MET A 677 -27.46 14.63 -2.61
C MET A 677 -27.68 14.01 -1.23
N ALA A 678 -28.92 13.62 -0.94
CA ALA A 678 -29.29 12.96 0.31
C ALA A 678 -28.51 11.65 0.53
N GLY A 679 -27.87 11.54 1.68
CA GLY A 679 -26.98 10.42 2.05
C GLY A 679 -25.51 10.66 1.73
N PHE A 680 -25.17 11.72 0.99
CA PHE A 680 -23.79 12.07 0.61
C PHE A 680 -23.27 13.35 1.30
N GLU A 681 -24.12 14.10 2.00
CA GLU A 681 -23.79 15.47 2.47
C GLU A 681 -22.57 15.53 3.40
N ALA A 682 -22.36 14.51 4.25
CA ALA A 682 -21.25 14.47 5.20
C ALA A 682 -19.99 13.76 4.65
N GLY A 683 -20.07 13.11 3.49
CA GLY A 683 -19.05 12.16 3.02
C GLY A 683 -18.45 12.46 1.65
N ALA A 684 -19.22 13.05 0.73
CA ALA A 684 -18.79 13.21 -0.67
C ALA A 684 -17.51 14.02 -0.83
N ASP A 685 -17.45 15.22 -0.25
CA ASP A 685 -16.30 16.12 -0.39
C ASP A 685 -15.00 15.48 0.15
N ALA A 686 -15.09 14.76 1.28
CA ALA A 686 -13.97 14.02 1.86
C ALA A 686 -13.54 12.81 1.02
N GLN A 687 -14.49 12.12 0.37
CA GLN A 687 -14.21 11.03 -0.58
C GLN A 687 -13.56 11.55 -1.87
N ILE A 688 -14.02 12.68 -2.40
CA ILE A 688 -13.41 13.37 -3.54
C ILE A 688 -11.98 13.76 -3.17
N GLU A 689 -11.77 14.45 -2.03
CA GLU A 689 -10.44 14.83 -1.56
C GLU A 689 -9.49 13.63 -1.48
N ALA A 690 -9.92 12.54 -0.85
CA ALA A 690 -9.12 11.33 -0.69
C ALA A 690 -8.76 10.71 -2.05
N LEU A 691 -9.71 10.60 -2.98
CA LEU A 691 -9.47 10.08 -4.32
C LEU A 691 -8.54 10.98 -5.15
N MET A 692 -8.70 12.30 -5.07
CA MET A 692 -7.89 13.25 -5.83
C MET A 692 -6.45 13.31 -5.32
N LYS A 693 -6.25 13.36 -3.99
CA LYS A 693 -4.92 13.26 -3.39
C LYS A 693 -4.27 11.91 -3.70
N ALA A 694 -5.01 10.80 -3.61
CA ALA A 694 -4.50 9.49 -4.00
C ALA A 694 -4.05 9.46 -5.46
N HIS A 695 -4.84 9.97 -6.42
CA HIS A 695 -4.45 9.99 -7.83
C HIS A 695 -3.27 10.93 -8.11
N ALA A 696 -3.21 12.10 -7.47
CA ALA A 696 -2.07 13.01 -7.56
C ALA A 696 -0.75 12.32 -7.17
N LEU A 697 -0.77 11.56 -6.06
CA LEU A 697 0.38 10.86 -5.54
C LEU A 697 0.75 9.61 -6.34
N THR A 698 -0.21 8.72 -6.63
CA THR A 698 0.09 7.46 -7.32
C THR A 698 0.42 7.69 -8.80
N GLY A 699 -0.28 8.63 -9.43
CA GLY A 699 -0.04 9.00 -10.82
C GLY A 699 1.11 9.98 -11.02
N GLN A 700 1.59 10.64 -9.96
CA GLN A 700 2.61 11.70 -10.02
C GLN A 700 2.19 12.85 -10.94
N VAL A 701 0.95 13.32 -10.78
CA VAL A 701 0.31 14.31 -11.65
C VAL A 701 -0.22 15.48 -10.83
N PHE A 702 -0.21 16.67 -11.44
CA PHE A 702 -1.02 17.77 -10.92
C PHE A 702 -2.49 17.46 -11.17
N VAL A 703 -3.31 17.47 -10.12
CA VAL A 703 -4.76 17.27 -10.25
C VAL A 703 -5.45 18.63 -10.21
N VAL A 704 -6.20 18.94 -11.26
CA VAL A 704 -7.12 20.08 -11.31
C VAL A 704 -8.53 19.49 -11.19
N CYS A 705 -9.09 19.57 -9.99
CA CYS A 705 -10.39 18.99 -9.65
C CYS A 705 -11.48 20.06 -9.69
N ALA A 706 -12.44 19.90 -10.60
CA ALA A 706 -13.57 20.80 -10.74
C ALA A 706 -14.89 20.09 -10.38
N SER A 707 -15.65 20.72 -9.50
CA SER A 707 -17.00 20.35 -9.12
C SER A 707 -17.84 21.61 -9.00
N ASN A 708 -19.01 21.60 -9.63
CA ASN A 708 -19.99 22.68 -9.54
C ASN A 708 -20.75 22.60 -8.21
N TYR A 709 -21.49 23.66 -7.91
CA TYR A 709 -22.60 23.63 -6.95
C TYR A 709 -23.95 23.46 -7.68
N VAL A 710 -25.00 23.07 -6.95
CA VAL A 710 -26.38 23.11 -7.44
C VAL A 710 -26.96 24.49 -7.13
N ASP A 711 -27.35 25.22 -8.18
CA ASP A 711 -27.93 26.54 -8.07
C ASP A 711 -29.47 26.50 -7.95
N LYS A 712 -30.08 27.68 -7.84
CA LYS A 712 -31.53 27.82 -7.81
C LYS A 712 -32.19 27.38 -9.12
N THR A 713 -31.58 27.63 -10.28
CA THR A 713 -32.21 27.33 -11.58
C THR A 713 -32.37 25.82 -11.81
N CYS A 714 -31.42 25.01 -11.35
CA CYS A 714 -31.54 23.55 -11.36
C CYS A 714 -32.75 23.07 -10.54
N ILE A 715 -32.89 23.50 -9.29
CA ILE A 715 -34.00 23.10 -8.40
C ILE A 715 -35.35 23.57 -8.95
N GLU A 716 -35.45 24.83 -9.40
CA GLU A 716 -36.68 25.39 -9.97
C GLU A 716 -37.09 24.68 -11.27
N TRP A 717 -36.12 24.30 -12.11
CA TRP A 717 -36.39 23.53 -13.33
C TRP A 717 -36.95 22.14 -12.99
N MET A 718 -36.35 21.43 -12.03
CA MET A 718 -36.84 20.11 -11.61
C MET A 718 -38.25 20.19 -11.01
N ALA A 719 -38.46 21.12 -10.07
CA ALA A 719 -39.77 21.36 -9.45
C ALA A 719 -40.87 21.65 -10.49
N LYS A 720 -40.57 22.53 -11.46
CA LYS A 720 -41.51 22.94 -12.51
C LYS A 720 -41.89 21.82 -13.48
N ASN A 721 -40.95 20.95 -13.84
CA ASN A 721 -41.16 19.96 -14.92
C ASN A 721 -41.50 18.54 -14.41
N LEU A 722 -41.10 18.19 -13.18
CA LEU A 722 -41.21 16.83 -12.62
C LEU A 722 -41.93 16.75 -11.26
N GLY A 723 -42.17 17.91 -10.62
CA GLY A 723 -42.78 18.03 -9.29
C GLY A 723 -41.75 18.27 -8.19
N GLU A 724 -42.21 18.53 -6.96
CA GLU A 724 -41.32 18.78 -5.82
C GLU A 724 -40.47 17.55 -5.43
N GLN A 725 -39.30 17.80 -4.85
CA GLN A 725 -38.35 16.79 -4.35
C GLN A 725 -37.49 17.37 -3.22
N ASP A 726 -37.00 16.53 -2.33
CA ASP A 726 -36.20 16.87 -1.14
C ASP A 726 -34.82 16.18 -1.09
N LEU A 727 -34.49 15.39 -2.14
CA LEU A 727 -33.30 14.55 -2.25
C LEU A 727 -32.05 15.30 -2.72
N VAL A 728 -32.20 16.41 -3.45
CA VAL A 728 -31.11 17.28 -3.92
C VAL A 728 -31.33 18.71 -3.45
N LYS A 729 -30.33 19.26 -2.77
CA LYS A 729 -30.34 20.60 -2.16
C LYS A 729 -29.52 21.59 -3.00
N ARG A 730 -29.56 22.89 -2.66
CA ARG A 730 -28.67 23.90 -3.24
C ARG A 730 -27.29 23.88 -2.57
N GLY A 731 -26.28 24.42 -3.25
CA GLY A 731 -24.91 24.55 -2.74
C GLY A 731 -24.04 23.34 -3.07
N GLY A 732 -23.21 22.94 -2.11
CA GLY A 732 -22.22 21.86 -2.26
C GLY A 732 -21.10 22.20 -3.24
N GLY A 733 -20.51 21.16 -3.83
CA GLY A 733 -19.42 21.27 -4.79
C GLY A 733 -18.05 21.42 -4.13
N TRP A 734 -17.03 20.81 -4.72
CA TRP A 734 -15.67 20.79 -4.19
C TRP A 734 -14.61 20.97 -5.31
N SER A 735 -14.00 22.15 -5.39
CA SER A 735 -13.00 22.48 -6.43
C SER A 735 -11.64 22.82 -5.84
N ALA A 736 -10.56 22.24 -6.38
CA ALA A 736 -9.19 22.40 -5.89
C ALA A 736 -8.14 22.16 -6.98
N VAL A 737 -6.92 22.68 -6.78
CA VAL A 737 -5.71 22.29 -7.52
C VAL A 737 -4.73 21.65 -6.54
N ILE A 738 -4.21 20.48 -6.87
CA ILE A 738 -3.42 19.62 -5.98
C ILE A 738 -2.09 19.27 -6.64
N HIS A 739 -0.99 19.53 -5.92
CA HIS A 739 0.37 19.10 -6.26
C HIS A 739 0.50 17.57 -6.09
N PRO A 740 1.33 16.86 -6.89
CA PRO A 740 1.56 15.41 -6.75
C PRO A 740 1.82 14.91 -5.32
N PHE A 741 2.51 15.68 -4.46
CA PHE A 741 2.67 15.39 -3.02
C PHE A 741 1.43 15.68 -2.14
N CYS A 742 0.21 15.57 -2.68
CA CYS A 742 -1.07 15.78 -1.98
C CYS A 742 -1.31 17.19 -1.38
N VAL A 743 -0.49 18.19 -1.70
CA VAL A 743 -0.61 19.57 -1.17
C VAL A 743 -1.59 20.36 -2.03
N PHE A 744 -2.50 21.11 -1.40
CA PHE A 744 -3.35 22.06 -2.10
C PHE A 744 -2.53 23.27 -2.58
N LEU A 745 -2.53 23.50 -3.89
CA LEU A 745 -2.00 24.71 -4.50
C LEU A 745 -3.07 25.81 -4.58
N ALA A 746 -4.34 25.42 -4.69
CA ALA A 746 -5.50 26.28 -4.52
C ALA A 746 -6.73 25.49 -4.07
N GLY A 747 -7.63 26.15 -3.34
CA GLY A 747 -8.82 25.52 -2.75
C GLY A 747 -8.49 24.73 -1.47
N PRO A 748 -9.39 23.83 -1.03
CA PRO A 748 -10.70 23.56 -1.63
C PRO A 748 -11.65 24.75 -1.52
N HIS A 749 -12.51 24.93 -2.54
CA HIS A 749 -13.59 25.91 -2.55
C HIS A 749 -14.93 25.20 -2.73
N THR A 750 -15.93 25.61 -1.95
CA THR A 750 -17.26 24.99 -1.84
C THR A 750 -18.35 26.06 -1.71
N GLY A 751 -19.60 25.73 -2.05
CA GLY A 751 -20.76 26.62 -1.90
C GLY A 751 -21.20 27.33 -3.18
N GLU A 752 -22.11 28.30 -3.08
CA GLU A 752 -22.76 28.93 -4.27
C GLU A 752 -21.98 30.11 -4.89
N GLU A 753 -20.70 30.31 -4.55
CA GLU A 753 -19.87 31.40 -5.08
C GLU A 753 -19.13 30.97 -6.35
N GLU A 754 -19.46 31.57 -7.50
CA GLU A 754 -18.75 31.32 -8.77
C GLU A 754 -17.29 31.79 -8.72
N LYS A 755 -16.35 30.88 -9.00
CA LYS A 755 -14.92 31.13 -8.86
C LYS A 755 -14.07 30.28 -9.79
N LEU A 756 -13.00 30.89 -10.31
CA LEU A 756 -11.88 30.14 -10.89
C LEU A 756 -10.89 29.83 -9.75
N VAL A 757 -10.81 28.55 -9.35
CA VAL A 757 -9.89 28.10 -8.30
C VAL A 757 -8.52 27.92 -8.94
N THR A 758 -7.76 29.02 -9.00
CA THR A 758 -6.55 29.17 -9.80
C THR A 758 -5.28 28.93 -8.99
N ALA A 759 -4.37 28.12 -9.53
CA ALA A 759 -3.01 27.92 -9.03
C ALA A 759 -1.97 28.02 -10.16
N GLU A 760 -0.70 28.17 -9.80
CA GLU A 760 0.42 28.00 -10.72
C GLU A 760 0.96 26.57 -10.61
N ILE A 761 1.19 25.92 -11.76
CA ILE A 761 1.74 24.57 -11.91
C ILE A 761 3.14 24.72 -12.51
N ASP A 762 4.14 24.05 -11.93
CA ASP A 762 5.48 23.92 -12.49
C ASP A 762 5.75 22.46 -12.89
N LEU A 763 5.84 22.19 -14.19
CA LEU A 763 6.06 20.85 -14.70
C LEU A 763 7.46 20.30 -14.35
N LYS A 764 8.42 21.15 -13.96
CA LYS A 764 9.74 20.69 -13.51
C LYS A 764 9.66 19.98 -12.16
N GLU A 765 8.66 20.30 -11.34
CA GLU A 765 8.40 19.59 -10.08
C GLU A 765 8.05 18.11 -10.34
N LEU A 766 7.46 17.78 -11.51
CA LEU A 766 7.21 16.38 -11.90
C LEU A 766 8.50 15.57 -12.01
N ALA A 767 9.61 16.16 -12.46
CA ALA A 767 10.88 15.43 -12.54
C ALA A 767 11.40 15.06 -11.14
N ALA A 768 11.31 15.98 -10.18
CA ALA A 768 11.65 15.69 -8.79
C ALA A 768 10.68 14.66 -8.17
N VAL A 769 9.37 14.78 -8.41
CA VAL A 769 8.37 13.81 -7.95
C VAL A 769 8.66 12.41 -8.50
N LYS A 770 8.89 12.28 -9.82
CA LYS A 770 9.30 11.06 -10.54
C LYS A 770 10.71 10.55 -10.20
N VAL A 771 11.35 11.07 -9.16
CA VAL A 771 12.52 10.40 -8.54
C VAL A 771 12.09 9.53 -7.35
N TRP A 772 10.93 9.74 -6.70
CA TRP A 772 10.72 9.23 -5.33
C TRP A 772 10.06 7.83 -5.12
N VAL A 773 8.80 7.47 -5.37
CA VAL A 773 7.63 8.02 -6.11
C VAL A 773 7.76 8.08 -7.65
N ASP A 774 8.15 6.95 -8.27
CA ASP A 774 8.08 6.76 -9.73
C ASP A 774 7.51 5.40 -10.14
N ALA A 775 6.22 5.17 -9.86
CA ALA A 775 5.54 3.91 -10.17
C ALA A 775 5.43 3.58 -11.67
N ALA A 776 5.74 4.54 -12.56
CA ALA A 776 5.59 4.42 -14.02
C ALA A 776 6.91 4.54 -14.82
N GLY A 777 8.01 4.91 -14.16
CA GLY A 777 9.36 4.96 -14.70
C GLY A 777 10.29 3.95 -14.00
N HIS A 778 11.13 4.39 -13.05
CA HIS A 778 12.22 3.55 -12.53
C HIS A 778 11.78 2.38 -11.63
N TYR A 779 10.62 2.46 -10.95
CA TYR A 779 10.04 1.28 -10.28
C TYR A 779 9.24 0.37 -11.24
N LYS A 780 9.08 0.76 -12.52
CA LYS A 780 8.37 -0.06 -13.49
C LYS A 780 9.21 -1.29 -13.83
N ARG A 781 8.62 -2.46 -13.66
CA ARG A 781 9.21 -3.76 -14.01
C ARG A 781 8.38 -4.39 -15.13
N PRO A 782 8.41 -3.86 -16.36
CA PRO A 782 7.48 -4.25 -17.44
C PRO A 782 7.63 -5.72 -17.87
N GLU A 783 8.74 -6.36 -17.53
CA GLU A 783 9.01 -7.79 -17.71
C GLU A 783 8.37 -8.69 -16.63
N VAL A 784 7.93 -8.10 -15.50
CA VAL A 784 7.25 -8.78 -14.38
C VAL A 784 5.78 -8.35 -14.28
N LEU A 785 5.51 -7.05 -14.44
CA LEU A 785 4.22 -6.41 -14.29
C LEU A 785 3.94 -5.55 -15.54
N LYS A 786 3.21 -6.13 -16.50
CA LYS A 786 2.76 -5.42 -17.71
C LYS A 786 1.26 -5.17 -17.67
N PHE A 787 0.86 -3.90 -17.55
CA PHE A 787 -0.53 -3.51 -17.74
C PHE A 787 -0.82 -3.40 -19.26
N ASN A 788 -1.59 -4.34 -19.80
CA ASN A 788 -2.11 -4.25 -21.16
C ASN A 788 -3.58 -3.81 -21.11
N PHE A 789 -3.93 -2.77 -21.87
CA PHE A 789 -5.29 -2.22 -21.91
C PHE A 789 -5.84 -2.29 -23.34
N ASN A 790 -7.07 -2.79 -23.50
CA ASN A 790 -7.71 -2.88 -24.81
C ASN A 790 -8.22 -1.51 -25.25
N ARG A 791 -7.54 -0.90 -26.24
CA ARG A 791 -7.96 0.38 -26.87
C ARG A 791 -8.76 0.17 -28.16
N GLY A 792 -9.32 -1.01 -28.38
CA GLY A 792 -10.22 -1.28 -29.51
C GLY A 792 -11.44 -0.34 -29.51
N ALA A 793 -11.78 0.20 -30.67
CA ALA A 793 -13.02 0.96 -30.85
C ALA A 793 -14.23 0.04 -30.71
N ILE A 794 -15.20 0.44 -29.88
CA ILE A 794 -16.46 -0.30 -29.69
C ILE A 794 -17.61 0.42 -30.40
N TRP A 795 -17.59 1.75 -30.42
CA TRP A 795 -18.55 2.57 -31.15
C TRP A 795 -17.98 2.98 -32.52
N GLU A 796 -18.85 3.06 -33.53
CA GLU A 796 -18.44 3.39 -34.91
C GLU A 796 -17.77 4.77 -35.04
N ASP A 797 -18.09 5.69 -34.13
CA ASP A 797 -17.59 7.06 -34.10
C ASP A 797 -16.37 7.26 -33.20
N ASP A 798 -15.96 6.27 -32.38
CA ASP A 798 -14.77 6.35 -31.51
C ASP A 798 -13.51 6.76 -32.30
N LYS A 799 -13.40 6.33 -33.57
CA LYS A 799 -12.30 6.66 -34.49
C LYS A 799 -12.41 8.03 -35.19
N ARG A 800 -13.57 8.70 -35.13
CA ARG A 800 -13.86 9.95 -35.86
C ARG A 800 -13.68 11.22 -35.01
N ILE A 801 -13.62 11.06 -33.69
CA ILE A 801 -13.64 12.18 -32.72
C ILE A 801 -12.27 12.88 -32.58
N VAL A 802 -11.19 12.28 -33.10
CA VAL A 802 -9.84 12.83 -33.03
C VAL A 802 -9.53 13.71 -34.25
N GLY A 803 -9.25 15.00 -34.01
CA GLY A 803 -8.72 15.89 -35.04
C GLY A 803 -7.32 15.45 -35.46
N SER A 804 -7.07 15.39 -36.77
CA SER A 804 -5.89 14.71 -37.33
C SER A 804 -4.54 15.39 -37.00
N ARG A 805 -3.91 14.95 -35.91
CA ARG A 805 -2.47 14.67 -35.89
C ARG A 805 -2.28 13.21 -35.47
N GLN A 806 -2.16 12.31 -36.45
CA GLN A 806 -1.52 11.03 -36.18
C GLN A 806 -0.10 11.31 -35.72
N SER A 807 0.28 10.78 -34.56
CA SER A 807 1.69 10.78 -34.17
C SER A 807 2.47 9.95 -35.20
N ARG A 808 3.77 10.26 -35.40
CA ARG A 808 4.63 9.41 -36.25
C ARG A 808 4.81 7.99 -35.67
N GLU A 809 4.46 7.78 -34.42
CA GLU A 809 4.60 6.52 -33.69
C GLU A 809 3.45 5.55 -34.01
N ASP A 810 2.20 6.04 -34.10
CA ASP A 810 1.02 5.23 -34.45
C ASP A 810 1.15 4.57 -35.84
N VAL A 811 1.76 5.29 -36.80
CA VAL A 811 2.02 4.77 -38.16
C VAL A 811 3.06 3.64 -38.15
N ASN A 812 4.00 3.66 -37.20
CA ASN A 812 5.04 2.65 -37.06
C ASN A 812 4.51 1.37 -36.39
N ALA A 813 3.63 1.49 -35.39
CA ALA A 813 3.00 0.33 -34.75
C ALA A 813 2.19 -0.51 -35.76
N ASP A 814 1.32 0.15 -36.52
CA ASP A 814 0.44 -0.48 -37.52
C ASP A 814 1.22 -1.10 -38.69
N ALA A 815 2.42 -0.59 -39.00
CA ALA A 815 3.34 -1.15 -39.98
C ALA A 815 4.11 -2.37 -39.43
N VAL A 816 4.62 -2.29 -38.19
CA VAL A 816 5.33 -3.40 -37.53
C VAL A 816 4.41 -4.59 -37.31
N GLU A 817 3.17 -4.37 -36.88
CA GLU A 817 2.18 -5.45 -36.69
C GLU A 817 1.89 -6.19 -38.01
N LYS A 818 1.72 -5.46 -39.12
CA LYS A 818 1.55 -6.04 -40.47
C LYS A 818 2.80 -6.71 -41.04
N MET A 819 4.01 -6.32 -40.61
CA MET A 819 5.25 -7.02 -40.98
C MET A 819 5.46 -8.31 -40.17
N VAL A 820 5.00 -8.33 -38.92
CA VAL A 820 4.99 -9.55 -38.07
C VAL A 820 3.97 -10.56 -38.59
N GLU A 821 2.76 -10.14 -38.97
CA GLU A 821 1.76 -11.02 -39.61
C GLU A 821 2.23 -11.65 -40.93
N ARG A 822 3.20 -11.03 -41.62
CA ARG A 822 3.77 -11.52 -42.88
C ARG A 822 5.04 -12.37 -42.72
N GLY A 823 5.59 -12.46 -41.51
CA GLY A 823 6.79 -13.27 -41.22
C GLY A 823 8.11 -12.70 -41.79
N GLU A 824 8.14 -11.43 -42.20
CA GLU A 824 9.29 -10.82 -42.90
C GLU A 824 10.37 -10.24 -41.95
N ALA A 825 10.25 -10.46 -40.64
CA ALA A 825 11.06 -9.84 -39.58
C ALA A 825 12.56 -10.22 -39.55
N SER A 826 13.09 -10.93 -40.55
CA SER A 826 14.49 -11.39 -40.61
C SER A 826 15.27 -10.87 -41.83
N LYS A 827 15.28 -9.55 -42.04
CA LYS A 827 16.34 -8.78 -42.77
C LYS A 827 16.03 -7.28 -42.79
N ALA A 828 16.74 -6.50 -41.98
CA ALA A 828 16.87 -5.05 -42.16
C ALA A 828 18.15 -4.55 -41.47
N ASP A 829 19.28 -4.61 -42.18
CA ASP A 829 20.43 -3.76 -41.85
C ASP A 829 20.04 -2.31 -42.16
N ILE A 830 20.07 -1.44 -41.16
CA ILE A 830 19.88 0.01 -41.36
C ILE A 830 21.28 0.63 -41.47
N SER A 831 21.80 0.64 -42.69
CA SER A 831 22.98 1.45 -43.04
C SER A 831 22.56 2.92 -43.22
N ASP A 832 23.20 3.78 -42.44
CA ASP A 832 23.08 5.24 -42.44
C ASP A 832 23.23 5.87 -43.84
N GLN A 833 22.20 6.56 -44.34
CA GLN A 833 22.32 7.54 -45.43
C GLN A 833 21.33 8.72 -45.28
N ASN A 834 21.91 9.90 -45.03
CA ASN A 834 21.27 11.19 -45.25
C ASN A 834 20.81 11.37 -46.70
N HIS A 835 19.62 11.93 -46.94
CA HIS A 835 19.41 13.02 -47.91
C HIS A 835 18.03 13.69 -47.74
N ALA A 836 18.02 15.03 -47.77
CA ALA A 836 16.84 15.85 -48.03
C ALA A 836 16.64 15.99 -49.55
N PRO A 837 15.47 16.46 -50.06
CA PRO A 837 14.91 17.79 -49.76
C PRO A 837 13.69 17.78 -48.84
#